data_AF-A0A932PAQ3-F1
#
_entry.id   AF-A0A932PAQ3-F1
#
_cell.length_a   1.000
_cell.length_b   1.000
_cell.length_c   1.000
_cell.angle_alpha   90.00
_cell.angle_beta   90.00
_cell.angle_gamma   90.00
#
_symmetry.space_group_name_H-M   'P 1'
#
loop_
_entity.id
_entity.type
_entity.pdbx_description
1 polymer ?
#
loop_
_entity_poly.entity_id
_entity_poly.type
_entity_poly.pdbx_seq_one_letter_code
_entity_poly.pdbx_strand_id
1 'polypeptide(L)'
;MATSPSVTRRDDSGELSRKAAEAAGKRDRVAASADAIAGAAHRKAAKPAGATPTPTTAAKAAPAAAAPPNLHIDATPAQRSWLQDIVHSGVSWFGSFAVHAAGLVALALMTINAARQETLQVLEVSRRPDEQLSTRLEEEIDPAQTLSFSSALGNPDAVAAVAAKMGAAPQLNRRVLEQAVAPSFTLADVSLRSIPTERLTVDLGALAPGDPSAVVDGYGQAMDRITQELMMMLGNGDVLVIWLFDQSESMKDDQKEIKDRINRVYAELGLSDKVSKGDALLTAIASFGKGFQVHTKTPTADSAKIAAAINSVPVDPSGEEQTCRAIAEVIRQHKKYAVQGRRQLALVLVSDESGDDGEYVEQSITEARNARCRVYVLGREACFGYPYVHFRWTHKETGIVFWQRVNRGPETAFVEQLQTEGLWRRYDSHPSGFGPYEQVRLARETGGVFFMLPTLETNLVRGEKREYELDAMRPYLPDLSSRAEYAKARDKEELRDSLWKIIATLNPWQNTEINLHERLPLNREQFVKAATQEQQRAKSLITLYDAAEARLKELAPLREQEVSPRWQANYDLLYAQVMAYKVRVYEYGAVLEQFKKNPKPVKDKKTNEWEAEYRRETVSDETTKAYQERATQMFKDVIAMHPGTPYAARAQWELRRGFGIDFREWYEDPRRAALKDKVPKL
;
A
#
# COMPACT_ATOMS: atom_id res chain seq x y z
N MET A 1 -46.27 11.06 64.38
CA MET A 1 -46.90 10.08 65.29
C MET A 1 -46.50 8.69 64.82
N ALA A 2 -45.82 7.95 65.71
CA ALA A 2 -45.73 6.48 65.85
C ALA A 2 -45.31 5.55 64.67
N THR A 3 -44.11 4.97 64.86
CA THR A 3 -43.76 3.51 64.82
C THR A 3 -43.74 2.69 63.52
N SER A 4 -42.54 2.20 63.17
CA SER A 4 -42.23 0.95 62.42
C SER A 4 -42.55 -0.31 63.28
N PRO A 5 -42.49 -1.60 62.81
CA PRO A 5 -41.32 -2.24 62.15
C PRO A 5 -41.58 -3.41 61.15
N SER A 6 -40.45 -3.89 60.62
CA SER A 6 -40.12 -5.03 59.74
C SER A 6 -40.51 -6.45 60.20
N VAL A 7 -40.76 -7.38 59.26
CA VAL A 7 -40.40 -8.83 59.40
C VAL A 7 -40.02 -9.45 58.03
N THR A 8 -38.96 -10.26 58.11
CA THR A 8 -38.21 -11.10 57.16
C THR A 8 -38.95 -12.27 56.49
N ARG A 9 -38.50 -12.71 55.30
CA ARG A 9 -38.79 -14.03 54.72
C ARG A 9 -37.48 -14.71 54.27
N ARG A 10 -37.30 -15.98 54.67
CA ARG A 10 -36.19 -16.88 54.33
C ARG A 10 -36.47 -17.57 52.99
N ASP A 11 -35.41 -17.77 52.20
CA ASP A 11 -35.36 -18.65 51.03
C ASP A 11 -34.74 -20.00 51.40
N ASP A 12 -35.39 -21.08 50.96
CA ASP A 12 -34.91 -22.45 50.86
C ASP A 12 -34.97 -22.87 49.39
N SER A 13 -33.82 -23.11 48.76
CA SER A 13 -33.59 -23.95 47.58
C SER A 13 -32.09 -23.91 47.26
N GLY A 14 -31.42 -24.94 46.78
CA GLY A 14 -31.83 -26.25 46.30
C GLY A 14 -30.54 -26.93 45.82
N GLU A 15 -30.35 -28.13 46.33
CA GLU A 15 -29.19 -28.98 46.26
C GLU A 15 -29.16 -29.74 44.92
N LEU A 16 -28.30 -29.36 43.96
CA LEU A 16 -28.00 -30.19 42.78
C LEU A 16 -26.53 -30.02 42.34
N SER A 17 -25.62 -30.49 43.19
CA SER A 17 -24.28 -30.89 42.80
C SER A 17 -24.20 -32.42 42.88
N ARG A 18 -24.08 -33.06 41.70
CA ARG A 18 -23.56 -34.42 41.44
C ARG A 18 -24.24 -34.99 40.20
N LYS A 19 -23.54 -34.93 39.06
CA LYS A 19 -23.53 -35.93 37.97
C LYS A 19 -22.87 -35.35 36.72
N ALA A 20 -21.60 -35.68 36.50
CA ALA A 20 -20.98 -35.92 35.19
C ALA A 20 -19.46 -36.09 35.35
N ALA A 21 -19.06 -37.18 36.01
CA ALA A 21 -17.69 -37.68 35.99
C ALA A 21 -17.79 -39.18 35.72
N GLU A 22 -17.94 -39.57 34.45
CA GLU A 22 -17.85 -40.97 34.01
C GLU A 22 -17.82 -41.05 32.48
N ALA A 23 -16.62 -40.96 31.89
CA ALA A 23 -16.36 -41.39 30.51
C ALA A 23 -14.85 -41.56 30.28
N ALA A 24 -14.22 -42.52 30.95
CA ALA A 24 -12.90 -43.02 30.55
C ALA A 24 -12.74 -44.47 31.02
N GLY A 25 -13.18 -45.40 30.17
CA GLY A 25 -13.06 -46.84 30.40
C GLY A 25 -12.32 -47.52 29.25
N LYS A 26 -11.25 -48.23 29.63
CA LYS A 26 -10.59 -49.36 28.97
C LYS A 26 -9.69 -49.11 27.75
N ARG A 27 -8.40 -49.37 27.96
CA ARG A 27 -7.66 -50.40 27.21
C ARG A 27 -6.60 -51.05 28.11
N ASP A 28 -6.70 -52.36 28.23
CA ASP A 28 -5.81 -53.24 28.97
C ASP A 28 -4.55 -53.62 28.18
N ARG A 29 -3.58 -54.07 28.98
CA ARG A 29 -2.20 -54.50 28.73
C ARG A 29 -2.04 -55.69 27.78
N VAL A 30 -0.86 -55.79 27.15
CA VAL A 30 -0.01 -57.00 27.20
C VAL A 30 1.46 -56.57 27.35
N ALA A 31 2.14 -57.23 28.29
CA ALA A 31 3.52 -57.04 28.72
C ALA A 31 4.50 -57.89 27.90
N ALA A 32 5.80 -57.58 27.96
CA ALA A 32 6.86 -58.48 28.48
C ALA A 32 8.28 -58.00 28.15
N SER A 33 8.96 -57.54 29.21
CA SER A 33 10.30 -57.91 29.71
C SER A 33 11.54 -58.06 28.79
N ALA A 34 12.58 -57.31 29.21
CA ALA A 34 13.96 -57.74 29.57
C ALA A 34 14.82 -58.34 28.43
N ASP A 35 16.12 -58.03 28.28
CA ASP A 35 17.13 -58.07 29.31
C ASP A 35 18.41 -57.31 28.93
N ALA A 36 19.22 -57.08 29.94
CA ALA A 36 20.47 -56.35 29.94
C ALA A 36 21.64 -57.13 29.29
N ILE A 37 22.77 -56.45 29.06
CA ILE A 37 24.01 -56.63 29.85
C ILE A 37 25.14 -55.80 29.22
N ALA A 38 25.58 -54.84 30.03
CA ALA A 38 26.94 -54.47 30.41
C ALA A 38 28.07 -54.29 29.37
N GLY A 39 28.92 -53.32 29.69
CA GLY A 39 30.36 -53.63 29.67
C GLY A 39 31.29 -52.49 29.27
N ALA A 40 31.28 -51.42 30.04
CA ALA A 40 32.46 -50.69 30.53
C ALA A 40 33.79 -50.79 29.74
N ALA A 41 34.38 -49.64 29.39
CA ALA A 41 35.32 -48.95 30.28
C ALA A 41 36.34 -48.07 29.51
N HIS A 42 36.45 -46.84 30.01
CA HIS A 42 37.69 -46.12 30.31
C HIS A 42 38.60 -45.58 29.18
N ARG A 43 38.43 -44.26 29.01
CA ARG A 43 39.39 -43.21 29.45
C ARG A 43 40.79 -43.17 28.81
N LYS A 44 41.02 -41.97 28.28
CA LYS A 44 42.12 -41.00 28.55
C LYS A 44 43.10 -40.74 27.40
N ALA A 45 42.86 -39.58 26.80
CA ALA A 45 43.68 -38.37 26.93
C ALA A 45 45.04 -38.26 26.21
N ALA A 46 45.06 -37.20 25.39
CA ALA A 46 46.10 -36.17 25.27
C ALA A 46 47.32 -36.46 24.37
N LYS A 47 47.31 -35.80 23.18
CA LYS A 47 48.14 -34.64 22.75
C LYS A 47 49.65 -34.63 23.11
N PRO A 48 50.47 -33.79 22.45
CA PRO A 48 50.46 -33.30 21.07
C PRO A 48 51.88 -33.16 20.44
N ALA A 49 51.91 -32.53 19.26
CA ALA A 49 52.94 -31.60 18.77
C ALA A 49 54.16 -32.15 18.02
N GLY A 50 54.51 -31.46 16.93
CA GLY A 50 55.83 -31.55 16.32
C GLY A 50 55.94 -31.28 14.81
N ALA A 51 55.60 -30.06 14.39
CA ALA A 51 56.28 -29.26 13.35
C ALA A 51 57.07 -29.94 12.19
N THR A 52 56.56 -29.79 10.95
CA THR A 52 57.16 -29.14 9.72
C THR A 52 58.66 -29.31 9.35
N PRO A 53 59.13 -29.00 8.11
CA PRO A 53 58.46 -28.87 6.79
C PRO A 53 59.28 -29.39 5.55
N THR A 54 58.57 -29.77 4.47
CA THR A 54 58.92 -29.57 3.01
C THR A 54 60.24 -30.18 2.45
N PRO A 55 60.57 -30.19 1.12
CA PRO A 55 59.85 -29.76 -0.09
C PRO A 55 59.94 -30.73 -1.33
N THR A 56 59.25 -30.36 -2.42
CA THR A 56 59.60 -30.53 -3.87
C THR A 56 59.68 -31.90 -4.57
N THR A 57 58.72 -32.06 -5.51
CA THR A 57 58.87 -32.39 -6.95
C THR A 57 59.47 -33.72 -7.41
N ALA A 58 58.69 -34.47 -8.20
CA ALA A 58 58.86 -34.65 -9.65
C ALA A 58 58.54 -36.08 -10.16
N ALA A 59 57.64 -36.11 -11.15
CA ALA A 59 57.67 -36.92 -12.37
C ALA A 59 57.66 -38.47 -12.35
N LYS A 60 56.53 -39.02 -12.86
CA LYS A 60 56.38 -40.05 -13.91
C LYS A 60 57.32 -41.27 -13.94
N ALA A 61 56.74 -42.47 -13.77
CA ALA A 61 56.46 -43.45 -14.85
C ALA A 61 55.99 -44.82 -14.27
N ALA A 62 54.99 -45.43 -14.90
CA ALA A 62 54.40 -46.76 -14.62
C ALA A 62 55.32 -47.93 -15.08
N PRO A 63 55.00 -49.26 -14.98
CA PRO A 63 53.74 -49.94 -14.58
C PRO A 63 53.90 -51.28 -13.78
N ALA A 64 52.75 -51.95 -13.57
CA ALA A 64 52.52 -53.41 -13.51
C ALA A 64 52.48 -54.17 -12.14
N ALA A 65 51.26 -54.61 -11.82
CA ALA A 65 50.83 -56.01 -11.64
C ALA A 65 50.26 -56.46 -10.28
N ALA A 66 48.99 -56.90 -10.38
CA ALA A 66 48.33 -58.04 -9.74
C ALA A 66 47.87 -57.96 -8.26
N ALA A 67 46.54 -57.98 -8.10
CA ALA A 67 45.83 -58.34 -6.88
C ALA A 67 45.04 -59.65 -7.10
N PRO A 68 44.97 -60.57 -6.12
CA PRO A 68 44.09 -61.75 -6.14
C PRO A 68 42.91 -61.59 -5.14
N PRO A 69 42.00 -62.58 -4.99
CA PRO A 69 40.90 -62.87 -5.90
C PRO A 69 39.51 -62.79 -5.22
N ASN A 70 38.47 -62.77 -6.06
CA ASN A 70 37.06 -62.72 -5.70
C ASN A 70 36.52 -64.04 -5.10
N LEU A 71 35.61 -63.92 -4.13
CA LEU A 71 34.73 -64.99 -3.66
C LEU A 71 33.29 -64.73 -4.12
N HIS A 72 32.75 -65.72 -4.84
CA HIS A 72 31.41 -65.76 -5.43
C HIS A 72 30.31 -65.95 -4.38
N ILE A 73 29.18 -65.28 -4.56
CA ILE A 73 27.86 -65.70 -4.07
C ILE A 73 26.92 -65.69 -5.28
N ASP A 74 26.40 -66.87 -5.62
CA ASP A 74 25.43 -67.09 -6.70
C ASP A 74 24.04 -66.59 -6.31
N ALA A 75 23.43 -65.78 -7.17
CA ALA A 75 21.99 -65.61 -7.25
C ALA A 75 21.59 -65.34 -8.71
N THR A 76 20.94 -66.32 -9.32
CA THR A 76 20.34 -66.27 -10.65
C THR A 76 19.31 -65.13 -10.77
N PRO A 77 19.37 -64.26 -11.80
CA PRO A 77 18.34 -63.24 -11.99
C PRO A 77 17.15 -63.84 -12.75
N ALA A 78 16.01 -63.93 -12.06
CA ALA A 78 14.72 -64.17 -12.71
C ALA A 78 14.37 -62.93 -13.57
N GLN A 79 14.29 -63.12 -14.89
CA GLN A 79 13.75 -62.12 -15.82
C GLN A 79 12.29 -61.83 -15.46
N ARG A 80 12.04 -60.77 -14.69
CA ARG A 80 10.72 -60.15 -14.59
C ARG A 80 10.58 -59.11 -15.70
N SER A 81 9.62 -59.37 -16.57
CA SER A 81 9.30 -58.58 -17.76
C SER A 81 8.75 -57.20 -17.37
N TRP A 82 9.52 -56.15 -17.61
CA TRP A 82 9.18 -54.73 -17.50
C TRP A 82 7.83 -54.32 -18.13
N LEU A 83 7.27 -55.14 -19.03
CA LEU A 83 5.95 -54.94 -19.60
C LEU A 83 4.80 -55.18 -18.60
N GLN A 84 5.01 -55.99 -17.55
CA GLN A 84 3.97 -56.23 -16.52
C GLN A 84 3.82 -55.03 -15.57
N ASP A 85 4.91 -54.33 -15.25
CA ASP A 85 4.86 -53.13 -14.41
C ASP A 85 4.16 -51.95 -15.10
N ILE A 86 4.26 -51.85 -16.43
CA ILE A 86 3.57 -50.81 -17.22
C ILE A 86 2.05 -51.05 -17.25
N VAL A 87 1.62 -52.32 -17.36
CA VAL A 87 0.19 -52.65 -17.36
C VAL A 87 -0.44 -52.44 -15.98
N HIS A 88 0.26 -52.79 -14.89
CA HIS A 88 -0.23 -52.54 -13.53
C HIS A 88 -0.21 -51.05 -13.14
N SER A 89 0.77 -50.28 -13.63
CA SER A 89 0.84 -48.82 -13.40
C SER A 89 -0.26 -48.08 -14.15
N GLY A 90 -0.59 -48.49 -15.38
CA GLY A 90 -1.68 -47.91 -16.17
C GLY A 90 -3.06 -48.09 -15.54
N VAL A 91 -3.35 -49.28 -14.99
CA VAL A 91 -4.65 -49.56 -14.33
C VAL A 91 -4.84 -48.72 -13.07
N SER A 92 -3.77 -48.49 -12.29
CA SER A 92 -3.84 -47.64 -11.10
C SER A 92 -4.06 -46.16 -11.43
N TRP A 93 -3.50 -45.69 -12.55
CA TRP A 93 -3.66 -44.31 -13.02
C TRP A 93 -5.08 -44.06 -13.53
N PHE A 94 -5.63 -44.99 -14.32
CA PHE A 94 -7.03 -44.92 -14.76
C PHE A 94 -8.02 -45.02 -13.60
N GLY A 95 -7.74 -45.86 -12.61
CA GLY A 95 -8.56 -45.96 -11.39
C GLY A 95 -8.61 -44.65 -10.61
N SER A 96 -7.45 -44.02 -10.37
CA SER A 96 -7.37 -42.74 -9.67
C SER A 96 -8.09 -41.62 -10.46
N PHE A 97 -7.89 -41.57 -11.78
CA PHE A 97 -8.57 -40.60 -12.65
C PHE A 97 -10.10 -40.78 -12.59
N ALA A 98 -10.60 -42.01 -12.68
CA ALA A 98 -12.03 -42.30 -12.61
C ALA A 98 -12.65 -41.89 -11.26
N VAL A 99 -11.96 -42.11 -10.14
CA VAL A 99 -12.43 -41.71 -8.81
C VAL A 99 -12.50 -40.19 -8.68
N HIS A 100 -11.47 -39.47 -9.15
CA HIS A 100 -11.48 -37.99 -9.10
C HIS A 100 -12.54 -37.40 -10.04
N ALA A 101 -12.70 -37.95 -11.24
CA ALA A 101 -13.73 -37.53 -12.18
C ALA A 101 -15.14 -37.76 -11.61
N ALA A 102 -15.38 -38.91 -10.97
CA ALA A 102 -16.65 -39.21 -10.29
C ALA A 102 -16.90 -38.25 -9.11
N GLY A 103 -15.86 -37.89 -8.34
CA GLY A 103 -15.94 -36.90 -7.27
C GLY A 103 -16.32 -35.50 -7.78
N LEU A 104 -15.76 -35.07 -8.90
CA LEU A 104 -16.10 -33.80 -9.54
C LEU A 104 -17.54 -33.79 -10.06
N VAL A 105 -18.01 -34.88 -10.66
CA VAL A 105 -19.41 -35.02 -11.10
C VAL A 105 -20.37 -35.01 -9.91
N ALA A 106 -20.03 -35.70 -8.81
CA ALA A 106 -20.83 -35.68 -7.59
C ALA A 106 -20.92 -34.28 -6.99
N LEU A 107 -19.80 -33.54 -6.92
CA LEU A 107 -19.78 -32.14 -6.46
C LEU A 107 -20.61 -31.25 -7.38
N ALA A 108 -20.50 -31.41 -8.69
CA ALA A 108 -21.31 -30.66 -9.66
C ALA A 108 -22.81 -30.91 -9.45
N LEU A 109 -23.22 -32.17 -9.27
CA LEU A 109 -24.62 -32.52 -9.00
C LEU A 109 -25.13 -31.98 -7.66
N MET A 110 -24.28 -31.90 -6.62
CA MET A 110 -24.64 -31.27 -5.34
C MET A 110 -24.85 -29.76 -5.48
N THR A 111 -24.04 -29.08 -6.30
CA THR A 111 -24.21 -27.63 -6.55
C THR A 111 -25.46 -27.28 -7.36
N ILE A 112 -25.84 -28.15 -8.32
CA ILE A 112 -27.05 -27.95 -9.15
C ILE A 112 -28.33 -28.10 -8.31
N ASN A 113 -28.33 -28.95 -7.28
CA ASN A 113 -29.48 -29.13 -6.40
C ASN A 113 -29.59 -28.03 -5.32
N ALA A 114 -28.48 -27.48 -4.86
CA ALA A 114 -28.46 -26.35 -3.91
C ALA A 114 -29.00 -25.06 -4.55
N ALA A 115 -28.76 -24.85 -5.85
CA ALA A 115 -29.29 -23.70 -6.60
C ALA A 115 -30.81 -23.78 -6.90
N ARG A 116 -31.46 -24.92 -6.66
CA ARG A 116 -32.88 -25.15 -7.01
C ARG A 116 -33.86 -25.03 -5.85
N GLN A 117 -33.40 -24.74 -4.63
CA GLN A 117 -34.23 -24.69 -3.41
C GLN A 117 -34.39 -23.32 -2.74
N GLU A 118 -33.96 -22.22 -3.36
CA GLU A 118 -34.42 -20.89 -2.92
C GLU A 118 -35.78 -20.55 -3.55
N THR A 119 -36.82 -21.19 -3.02
CA THR A 119 -38.21 -20.76 -3.22
C THR A 119 -38.48 -19.48 -2.42
N LEU A 120 -38.47 -18.37 -3.15
CA LEU A 120 -39.16 -17.09 -2.94
C LEU A 120 -40.23 -17.09 -1.82
N GLN A 121 -39.94 -16.42 -0.70
CA GLN A 121 -40.97 -15.71 0.06
C GLN A 121 -41.13 -14.32 -0.55
N VAL A 122 -42.25 -14.15 -1.25
CA VAL A 122 -42.72 -12.87 -1.80
C VAL A 122 -43.10 -11.95 -0.64
N LEU A 123 -42.33 -10.89 -0.43
CA LEU A 123 -42.85 -9.66 0.18
C LEU A 123 -42.85 -8.58 -0.91
N GLU A 124 -44.06 -8.10 -1.18
CA GLU A 124 -44.46 -7.25 -2.28
C GLU A 124 -44.03 -5.81 -2.04
N VAL A 125 -43.05 -5.30 -2.81
CA VAL A 125 -42.88 -3.86 -3.04
C VAL A 125 -42.57 -3.61 -4.51
N SER A 126 -43.35 -2.69 -5.08
CA SER A 126 -43.56 -2.43 -6.51
C SER A 126 -42.29 -2.07 -7.29
N ARG A 127 -42.20 -2.61 -8.52
CA ARG A 127 -41.13 -2.49 -9.53
C ARG A 127 -41.04 -1.11 -10.20
N ARG A 128 -39.84 -0.72 -10.65
CA ARG A 128 -39.42 -0.52 -12.06
C ARG A 128 -37.92 -0.17 -12.19
N PRO A 129 -37.27 -0.36 -13.36
CA PRO A 129 -36.15 -1.30 -13.52
C PRO A 129 -34.78 -0.64 -13.76
N ASP A 130 -33.73 -1.32 -13.28
CA ASP A 130 -32.34 -1.11 -13.71
C ASP A 130 -32.01 -2.08 -14.85
N GLU A 131 -31.44 -1.56 -15.94
CA GLU A 131 -30.88 -2.33 -17.04
C GLU A 131 -29.35 -2.37 -16.93
N GLN A 132 -28.81 -3.54 -17.22
CA GLN A 132 -27.51 -4.03 -16.80
C GLN A 132 -26.35 -3.49 -17.65
N LEU A 133 -25.24 -3.24 -16.96
CA LEU A 133 -23.92 -3.00 -17.50
C LEU A 133 -23.23 -4.36 -17.78
N SER A 134 -22.85 -4.60 -19.04
CA SER A 134 -21.65 -5.33 -19.52
C SER A 134 -21.90 -6.21 -20.76
N THR A 135 -21.35 -5.81 -21.90
CA THR A 135 -20.80 -6.76 -22.90
C THR A 135 -19.81 -6.03 -23.81
N ARG A 136 -18.66 -6.68 -24.01
CA ARG A 136 -17.51 -6.24 -24.81
C ARG A 136 -17.80 -6.35 -26.31
N LEU A 137 -17.29 -5.36 -27.05
CA LEU A 137 -16.70 -5.34 -28.41
C LEU A 137 -17.36 -6.07 -29.60
N GLU A 138 -17.42 -5.29 -30.68
CA GLU A 138 -17.45 -5.65 -32.13
C GLU A 138 -18.76 -6.20 -32.71
N GLU A 139 -19.55 -5.31 -33.35
CA GLU A 139 -20.04 -5.55 -34.72
C GLU A 139 -20.61 -4.26 -35.37
N GLU A 140 -20.22 -4.08 -36.64
CA GLU A 140 -20.81 -3.32 -37.75
C GLU A 140 -21.42 -1.92 -37.57
N ILE A 141 -20.86 -1.01 -38.37
CA ILE A 141 -21.37 0.32 -38.69
C ILE A 141 -22.58 0.18 -39.63
N ASP A 142 -23.70 0.81 -39.29
CA ASP A 142 -24.57 1.49 -40.27
C ASP A 142 -25.28 2.71 -39.65
N PRO A 143 -25.48 3.82 -40.40
CA PRO A 143 -25.70 5.14 -39.81
C PRO A 143 -27.18 5.45 -39.55
N ALA A 144 -27.53 5.75 -38.30
CA ALA A 144 -28.85 6.25 -37.93
C ALA A 144 -28.80 7.74 -37.54
N GLN A 145 -29.26 8.53 -38.52
CA GLN A 145 -29.86 9.87 -38.50
C GLN A 145 -29.91 10.66 -37.17
N THR A 146 -29.33 11.85 -37.25
CA THR A 146 -29.42 13.00 -36.33
C THR A 146 -30.81 13.28 -35.74
N LEU A 147 -30.90 13.33 -34.41
CA LEU A 147 -31.86 14.15 -33.68
C LEU A 147 -31.08 15.16 -32.84
N SER A 148 -31.02 16.38 -33.36
CA SER A 148 -30.39 17.55 -32.75
C SER A 148 -31.12 17.98 -31.47
N PHE A 149 -30.44 17.90 -30.33
CA PHE A 149 -30.89 18.40 -29.02
C PHE A 149 -30.86 19.95 -28.92
N SER A 150 -30.54 20.66 -29.99
CA SER A 150 -30.31 22.12 -29.98
C SER A 150 -31.57 22.99 -30.20
N SER A 151 -32.77 22.42 -30.35
CA SER A 151 -33.98 23.20 -30.71
C SER A 151 -35.02 23.40 -29.59
N ALA A 152 -34.77 22.94 -28.35
CA ALA A 152 -35.74 23.07 -27.25
C ALA A 152 -35.47 24.23 -26.26
N LEU A 153 -34.36 24.96 -26.41
CA LEU A 153 -33.98 26.05 -25.49
C LEU A 153 -34.54 27.43 -25.87
N GLY A 154 -35.46 27.50 -26.85
CA GLY A 154 -35.94 28.77 -27.40
C GLY A 154 -37.39 29.16 -27.08
N ASN A 155 -38.15 28.38 -26.30
CA ASN A 155 -39.58 28.63 -26.12
C ASN A 155 -39.99 28.93 -24.65
N PRO A 156 -40.29 30.19 -24.30
CA PRO A 156 -40.64 30.62 -22.93
C PRO A 156 -41.93 29.97 -22.37
N ASP A 157 -42.86 29.56 -23.24
CA ASP A 157 -44.18 29.07 -22.81
C ASP A 157 -44.15 27.63 -22.25
N ALA A 158 -43.10 26.85 -22.55
CA ALA A 158 -42.94 25.51 -22.00
C ALA A 158 -42.46 25.51 -20.53
N VAL A 159 -41.80 26.60 -20.09
CA VAL A 159 -41.25 26.74 -18.73
C VAL A 159 -42.33 27.18 -17.73
N ALA A 160 -43.33 27.94 -18.17
CA ALA A 160 -44.42 28.42 -17.32
C ALA A 160 -45.40 27.32 -16.88
N ALA A 161 -45.59 26.26 -17.70
CA ALA A 161 -46.52 25.17 -17.40
C ALA A 161 -46.05 24.25 -16.25
N VAL A 162 -44.75 24.21 -15.96
CA VAL A 162 -44.18 23.38 -14.89
C VAL A 162 -44.20 24.09 -13.53
N ALA A 163 -44.14 25.43 -13.52
CA ALA A 163 -44.11 26.23 -12.29
C ALA A 163 -45.48 26.36 -11.60
N ALA A 164 -46.60 26.12 -12.29
CA ALA A 164 -47.95 26.28 -11.75
C ALA A 164 -48.44 25.11 -10.87
N LYS A 165 -47.65 24.07 -10.64
CA LYS A 165 -48.09 22.83 -9.94
C LYS A 165 -47.50 22.57 -8.55
N MET A 166 -46.76 23.50 -7.96
CA MET A 166 -46.29 23.36 -6.57
C MET A 166 -46.75 24.53 -5.70
N GLY A 167 -47.83 24.31 -4.96
CA GLY A 167 -48.41 25.26 -4.02
C GLY A 167 -47.91 25.14 -2.59
N ALA A 168 -47.95 26.30 -1.92
CA ALA A 168 -47.99 26.61 -0.48
C ALA A 168 -46.72 26.50 0.38
N ALA A 169 -46.23 27.66 0.83
CA ALA A 169 -45.33 27.85 1.97
C ALA A 169 -46.07 28.59 3.11
N PRO A 170 -45.81 28.31 4.41
CA PRO A 170 -46.37 29.07 5.51
C PRO A 170 -45.54 30.32 5.83
N GLN A 171 -46.22 31.40 6.22
CA GLN A 171 -45.65 32.68 6.64
C GLN A 171 -45.29 32.66 8.14
N LEU A 172 -44.12 33.20 8.51
CA LEU A 172 -43.82 33.55 9.91
C LEU A 172 -43.33 35.00 10.06
N ASN A 173 -43.85 35.63 11.11
CA ASN A 173 -43.88 37.06 11.40
C ASN A 173 -42.50 37.73 11.58
N ARG A 174 -42.41 38.94 11.02
CA ARG A 174 -41.28 39.88 11.12
C ARG A 174 -41.57 40.95 12.16
N ARG A 175 -41.01 40.85 13.37
CA ARG A 175 -40.83 42.01 14.27
C ARG A 175 -39.53 41.86 15.09
N VAL A 176 -38.89 43.02 15.26
CA VAL A 176 -37.69 43.35 16.05
C VAL A 176 -36.35 43.18 15.33
N LEU A 177 -35.93 44.28 14.70
CA LEU A 177 -34.56 44.53 14.24
C LEU A 177 -34.23 45.97 14.65
N GLU A 178 -33.29 46.15 15.58
CA GLU A 178 -32.58 47.39 15.99
C GLU A 178 -31.91 47.05 17.35
N GLN A 179 -30.61 47.13 17.62
CA GLN A 179 -29.45 47.83 17.05
C GLN A 179 -28.17 47.05 17.43
N ALA A 180 -27.19 46.96 16.53
CA ALA A 180 -25.74 47.14 16.77
C ALA A 180 -24.94 46.64 15.55
N VAL A 181 -24.05 47.50 15.07
CA VAL A 181 -23.24 47.33 13.85
C VAL A 181 -22.10 46.34 14.07
N ALA A 182 -22.03 45.30 13.24
CA ALA A 182 -20.83 44.54 12.87
C ALA A 182 -21.09 43.85 11.51
N PRO A 183 -20.11 43.75 10.59
CA PRO A 183 -20.33 43.07 9.31
C PRO A 183 -20.37 41.55 9.56
N SER A 184 -21.57 41.00 9.69
CA SER A 184 -21.81 39.56 9.73
C SER A 184 -21.94 39.02 8.31
N PHE A 185 -21.05 38.11 7.93
CA PHE A 185 -21.21 37.27 6.74
C PHE A 185 -22.23 36.17 7.07
N THR A 186 -23.44 36.25 6.51
CA THR A 186 -24.46 35.21 6.65
C THR A 186 -24.26 34.13 5.60
N LEU A 187 -23.90 32.92 6.04
CA LEU A 187 -24.00 31.70 5.26
C LEU A 187 -25.48 31.41 5.00
N ALA A 188 -25.94 31.77 3.80
CA ALA A 188 -27.22 31.32 3.29
C ALA A 188 -27.05 29.92 2.68
N ASP A 189 -27.59 28.93 3.40
CA ASP A 189 -28.30 27.75 2.90
C ASP A 189 -27.86 27.22 1.51
N VAL A 190 -26.87 26.32 1.51
CA VAL A 190 -26.49 25.54 0.32
C VAL A 190 -27.49 24.41 0.15
N SER A 191 -28.64 24.73 -0.40
CA SER A 191 -29.47 23.74 -1.07
C SER A 191 -28.73 23.24 -2.31
N LEU A 192 -28.16 22.03 -2.24
CA LEU A 192 -27.60 21.26 -3.35
C LEU A 192 -28.70 20.92 -4.37
N ARG A 193 -29.06 21.88 -5.23
CA ARG A 193 -29.89 21.65 -6.42
C ARG A 193 -29.33 22.44 -7.59
N SER A 194 -28.96 21.70 -8.64
CA SER A 194 -28.58 22.13 -10.00
C SER A 194 -27.54 23.24 -10.06
N ILE A 195 -26.27 22.87 -10.28
CA ILE A 195 -25.24 23.80 -10.78
C ILE A 195 -25.72 24.32 -12.15
N PRO A 196 -25.95 25.63 -12.32
CA PRO A 196 -26.23 26.20 -13.63
C PRO A 196 -24.98 26.12 -14.50
N THR A 197 -25.15 25.71 -15.75
CA THR A 197 -24.11 25.58 -16.78
C THR A 197 -23.50 26.92 -17.24
N GLU A 198 -23.59 27.97 -16.44
CA GLU A 198 -23.13 29.35 -16.76
C GLU A 198 -22.08 29.88 -15.76
N ARG A 199 -21.14 29.03 -15.33
CA ARG A 199 -19.79 29.50 -14.92
C ARG A 199 -18.71 29.24 -15.96
N LEU A 200 -19.13 29.11 -17.22
CA LEU A 200 -18.32 29.16 -18.43
C LEU A 200 -18.07 30.62 -18.84
N THR A 201 -17.26 31.35 -18.04
CA THR A 201 -16.43 32.51 -18.45
C THR A 201 -15.85 33.17 -17.20
N VAL A 202 -14.85 32.53 -16.59
CA VAL A 202 -13.96 33.19 -15.63
C VAL A 202 -12.52 32.81 -15.99
N ASP A 203 -11.79 33.84 -16.43
CA ASP A 203 -10.35 33.93 -16.71
C ASP A 203 -9.75 33.02 -17.81
N LEU A 204 -9.78 33.53 -19.05
CA LEU A 204 -9.06 33.02 -20.24
C LEU A 204 -7.55 33.27 -20.12
N GLY A 205 -6.93 32.66 -19.11
CA GLY A 205 -5.50 32.66 -18.86
C GLY A 205 -5.03 31.46 -18.02
N ALA A 206 -5.90 30.87 -17.20
CA ALA A 206 -5.61 29.69 -16.39
C ALA A 206 -5.85 28.40 -17.20
N LEU A 207 -4.87 27.48 -17.19
CA LEU A 207 -5.07 26.11 -17.66
C LEU A 207 -6.23 25.48 -16.87
N ALA A 208 -7.17 24.82 -17.57
CA ALA A 208 -8.23 24.07 -16.90
C ALA A 208 -7.61 23.03 -15.94
N PRO A 209 -8.22 22.73 -14.78
CA PRO A 209 -7.69 21.73 -13.86
C PRO A 209 -7.50 20.38 -14.56
N GLY A 210 -6.32 19.78 -14.37
CA GLY A 210 -5.95 18.48 -14.91
C GLY A 210 -6.62 17.32 -14.18
N ASP A 211 -6.47 16.10 -14.72
CA ASP A 211 -7.00 14.88 -14.13
C ASP A 211 -6.05 14.35 -13.04
N PRO A 212 -6.46 14.37 -11.75
CA PRO A 212 -5.59 13.98 -10.65
C PRO A 212 -5.39 12.47 -10.52
N SER A 213 -6.17 11.63 -11.21
CA SER A 213 -5.97 10.18 -11.15
C SER A 213 -6.58 9.45 -12.35
N ALA A 214 -5.73 9.10 -13.30
CA ALA A 214 -6.02 8.13 -14.34
C ALA A 214 -5.40 6.79 -13.96
N VAL A 215 -6.20 5.87 -13.42
CA VAL A 215 -5.76 4.48 -13.24
C VAL A 215 -5.64 3.85 -14.63
N VAL A 216 -4.46 3.30 -14.92
CA VAL A 216 -4.16 2.64 -16.19
C VAL A 216 -3.69 1.22 -15.92
N ASP A 217 -3.88 0.30 -16.88
CA ASP A 217 -3.46 -1.11 -16.77
C ASP A 217 -1.94 -1.30 -16.93
N GLY A 218 -1.23 -0.27 -17.37
CA GLY A 218 0.22 -0.25 -17.51
C GLY A 218 0.70 0.86 -18.44
N TYR A 219 2.00 0.84 -18.76
CA TYR A 219 2.61 1.85 -19.63
C TYR A 219 1.97 1.91 -21.02
N GLY A 220 1.47 0.81 -21.57
CA GLY A 220 0.78 0.83 -22.87
C GLY A 220 -0.40 1.81 -22.89
N GLN A 221 -1.37 1.61 -22.00
CA GLN A 221 -2.56 2.46 -21.92
C GLN A 221 -2.22 3.90 -21.47
N ALA A 222 -1.24 4.06 -20.58
CA ALA A 222 -0.75 5.39 -20.18
C ALA A 222 -0.19 6.16 -21.38
N MET A 223 0.65 5.49 -22.18
CA MET A 223 1.25 6.05 -23.39
C MET A 223 0.18 6.35 -24.44
N ASP A 224 -0.80 5.47 -24.64
CA ASP A 224 -1.90 5.70 -25.59
C ASP A 224 -2.70 6.95 -25.21
N ARG A 225 -2.99 7.14 -23.91
CA ARG A 225 -3.69 8.34 -23.42
C ARG A 225 -2.84 9.60 -23.52
N ILE A 226 -1.54 9.53 -23.21
CA ILE A 226 -0.58 10.63 -23.47
C ILE A 226 -0.56 10.98 -24.97
N THR A 227 -0.60 9.97 -25.84
CA THR A 227 -0.61 10.15 -27.29
C THR A 227 -1.84 10.92 -27.75
N GLN A 228 -3.02 10.56 -27.23
CA GLN A 228 -4.27 11.27 -27.49
C GLN A 228 -4.21 12.73 -27.03
N GLU A 229 -3.67 12.97 -25.83
CA GLU A 229 -3.44 14.32 -25.29
C GLU A 229 -2.53 15.15 -26.21
N LEU A 230 -1.40 14.58 -26.65
CA LEU A 230 -0.48 15.23 -27.56
C LEU A 230 -1.12 15.50 -28.94
N MET A 231 -1.97 14.59 -29.44
CA MET A 231 -2.73 14.79 -30.68
C MET A 231 -3.72 15.94 -30.58
N MET A 232 -4.43 16.04 -29.45
CA MET A 232 -5.33 17.17 -29.18
C MET A 232 -4.56 18.49 -29.15
N MET A 233 -3.37 18.50 -28.55
CA MET A 233 -2.49 19.68 -28.59
C MET A 233 -2.06 19.98 -30.03
N LEU A 234 -1.57 19.01 -30.80
CA LEU A 234 -1.18 19.16 -32.21
C LEU A 234 -2.33 19.66 -33.10
N GLY A 235 -3.58 19.37 -32.75
CA GLY A 235 -4.77 19.94 -33.38
C GLY A 235 -4.83 21.47 -33.33
N ASN A 236 -4.30 22.07 -32.26
CA ASN A 236 -4.33 23.51 -31.97
C ASN A 236 -3.03 24.26 -32.31
N GLY A 237 -1.94 23.53 -32.59
CA GLY A 237 -0.65 24.10 -32.98
C GLY A 237 0.52 23.16 -32.68
N ASP A 238 1.70 23.49 -33.19
CA ASP A 238 2.92 22.70 -33.00
C ASP A 238 3.22 22.46 -31.52
N VAL A 239 3.79 21.31 -31.19
CA VAL A 239 4.04 20.88 -29.81
C VAL A 239 5.53 20.64 -29.58
N LEU A 240 6.02 21.03 -28.42
CA LEU A 240 7.29 20.62 -27.83
C LEU A 240 7.01 19.76 -26.61
N VAL A 241 7.42 18.49 -26.65
CA VAL A 241 7.28 17.53 -25.55
C VAL A 241 8.64 17.33 -24.88
N ILE A 242 8.68 17.47 -23.57
CA ILE A 242 9.86 17.19 -22.75
C ILE A 242 9.61 15.89 -22.00
N TRP A 243 10.46 14.89 -22.17
CA TRP A 243 10.51 13.73 -21.29
C TRP A 243 11.56 13.96 -20.22
N LEU A 244 11.14 13.90 -18.96
CA LEU A 244 12.01 14.05 -17.80
C LEU A 244 12.07 12.71 -17.05
N PHE A 245 13.20 12.03 -17.18
CA PHE A 245 13.43 10.70 -16.60
C PHE A 245 14.17 10.77 -15.28
N ASP A 246 13.68 10.00 -14.32
CA ASP A 246 14.40 9.65 -13.11
C ASP A 246 15.70 8.87 -13.40
N GLN A 247 16.76 9.11 -12.63
CA GLN A 247 18.06 8.44 -12.71
C GLN A 247 18.22 7.30 -11.69
N SER A 248 17.18 6.96 -10.93
CA SER A 248 17.20 5.84 -10.00
C SER A 248 17.42 4.48 -10.70
N GLU A 249 18.04 3.52 -10.00
CA GLU A 249 18.31 2.18 -10.55
C GLU A 249 17.00 1.41 -10.79
N SER A 250 15.96 1.64 -9.97
CA SER A 250 14.63 1.03 -10.10
C SER A 250 13.96 1.35 -11.44
N MET A 251 14.29 2.51 -12.04
CA MET A 251 13.63 3.02 -13.24
C MET A 251 14.21 2.48 -14.56
N LYS A 252 15.24 1.63 -14.55
CA LYS A 252 15.87 1.15 -15.80
C LYS A 252 14.97 0.27 -16.66
N ASP A 253 14.16 -0.58 -16.04
CA ASP A 253 13.21 -1.42 -16.77
C ASP A 253 12.10 -0.55 -17.39
N ASP A 254 11.60 0.43 -16.62
CA ASP A 254 10.57 1.39 -17.05
C ASP A 254 11.07 2.30 -18.19
N GLN A 255 12.30 2.82 -18.10
CA GLN A 255 12.94 3.61 -19.17
C GLN A 255 13.05 2.83 -20.48
N LYS A 256 13.40 1.54 -20.40
CA LYS A 256 13.49 0.66 -21.57
C LYS A 256 12.12 0.43 -22.20
N GLU A 257 11.09 0.14 -21.39
CA GLU A 257 9.73 -0.05 -21.90
C GLU A 257 9.20 1.21 -22.60
N ILE A 258 9.42 2.39 -22.00
CA ILE A 258 9.01 3.67 -22.61
C ILE A 258 9.72 3.90 -23.94
N LYS A 259 11.03 3.64 -24.03
CA LYS A 259 11.79 3.75 -25.29
C LYS A 259 11.25 2.83 -26.38
N ASP A 260 10.88 1.60 -26.03
CA ASP A 260 10.37 0.62 -27.01
C ASP A 260 8.94 0.96 -27.48
N ARG A 261 8.21 1.80 -26.72
CA ARG A 261 6.87 2.29 -27.07
C ARG A 261 6.87 3.64 -27.77
N ILE A 262 7.71 4.58 -27.34
CA ILE A 262 7.73 5.97 -27.86
C ILE A 262 7.95 6.01 -29.37
N ASN A 263 8.78 5.09 -29.89
CA ASN A 263 9.04 4.99 -31.33
C ASN A 263 7.79 4.56 -32.12
N ARG A 264 7.00 3.63 -31.57
CA ARG A 264 5.74 3.19 -32.19
C ARG A 264 4.73 4.32 -32.20
N VAL A 265 4.55 4.96 -31.05
CA VAL A 265 3.66 6.11 -30.89
C VAL A 265 4.04 7.24 -31.87
N TYR A 266 5.31 7.63 -31.94
CA TYR A 266 5.72 8.74 -32.81
C TYR A 266 5.68 8.37 -34.30
N ALA A 267 5.87 7.09 -34.64
CA ALA A 267 5.64 6.62 -36.00
C ALA A 267 4.14 6.70 -36.38
N GLU A 268 3.25 6.27 -35.49
CA GLU A 268 1.79 6.36 -35.67
C GLU A 268 1.30 7.81 -35.74
N LEU A 269 1.87 8.71 -34.92
CA LEU A 269 1.63 10.15 -35.01
C LEU A 269 2.09 10.70 -36.35
N GLY A 270 3.24 10.27 -36.87
CA GLY A 270 3.82 10.70 -38.16
C GLY A 270 3.01 10.27 -39.40
N LEU A 271 2.15 9.26 -39.27
CA LEU A 271 1.21 8.82 -40.30
C LEU A 271 -0.04 9.73 -40.41
N SER A 272 -0.22 10.68 -39.49
CA SER A 272 -1.26 11.70 -39.58
C SER A 272 -0.81 12.85 -40.49
N ASP A 273 -1.57 13.19 -41.54
CA ASP A 273 -1.22 14.20 -42.57
C ASP A 273 -0.74 15.57 -42.05
N LYS A 274 -1.06 15.94 -40.80
CA LYS A 274 -0.58 17.17 -40.12
C LYS A 274 0.83 17.05 -39.53
N VAL A 275 1.25 15.86 -39.10
CA VAL A 275 2.53 15.58 -38.42
C VAL A 275 3.61 15.17 -39.44
N SER A 276 3.22 14.79 -40.65
CA SER A 276 4.11 14.34 -41.73
C SER A 276 5.12 15.38 -42.24
N LYS A 277 5.09 16.62 -41.72
CA LYS A 277 6.16 17.61 -41.94
C LYS A 277 7.38 17.43 -41.01
N GLY A 278 7.36 16.50 -40.06
CA GLY A 278 8.47 16.23 -39.13
C GLY A 278 8.71 17.35 -38.10
N ASP A 279 8.36 18.59 -38.40
CA ASP A 279 8.56 19.73 -37.52
C ASP A 279 7.39 20.01 -36.58
N ALA A 280 6.22 19.38 -36.72
CA ALA A 280 5.06 19.71 -35.88
C ALA A 280 5.24 19.26 -34.42
N LEU A 281 5.91 18.13 -34.19
CA LEU A 281 6.20 17.59 -32.86
C LEU A 281 7.72 17.55 -32.66
N LEU A 282 8.21 18.33 -31.70
CA LEU A 282 9.60 18.25 -31.26
C LEU A 282 9.67 17.61 -29.88
N THR A 283 10.73 16.85 -29.64
CA THR A 283 10.96 16.15 -28.39
C THR A 283 12.29 16.56 -27.78
N ALA A 284 12.28 16.79 -26.47
CA ALA A 284 13.46 16.95 -25.66
C ALA A 284 13.53 15.86 -24.57
N ILE A 285 14.71 15.31 -24.33
CA ILE A 285 15.00 14.33 -23.29
C ILE A 285 15.91 14.97 -22.25
N ALA A 286 15.47 14.91 -21.00
CA ALA A 286 16.22 15.32 -19.83
C ALA A 286 16.10 14.25 -18.73
N SER A 287 16.94 14.35 -17.72
CA SER A 287 16.90 13.43 -16.58
C SER A 287 17.38 14.09 -15.30
N PHE A 288 17.00 13.53 -14.16
CA PHE A 288 17.31 14.07 -12.85
C PHE A 288 17.64 12.98 -11.84
N GLY A 289 18.40 13.37 -10.82
CA GLY A 289 18.70 12.65 -9.59
C GLY A 289 19.10 13.73 -8.58
N LYS A 290 20.30 13.63 -8.01
CA LYS A 290 20.94 14.74 -7.30
C LYS A 290 21.23 15.91 -8.21
N GLY A 291 21.57 15.60 -9.46
CA GLY A 291 21.84 16.57 -10.52
C GLY A 291 20.71 16.63 -11.54
N PHE A 292 20.87 17.53 -12.50
CA PHE A 292 19.99 17.68 -13.65
C PHE A 292 20.81 17.63 -14.94
N GLN A 293 20.34 16.87 -15.93
CA GLN A 293 21.05 16.69 -17.20
C GLN A 293 20.08 16.75 -18.39
N VAL A 294 20.46 17.49 -19.43
CA VAL A 294 19.74 17.54 -20.72
C VAL A 294 20.49 16.71 -21.75
N HIS A 295 19.82 15.68 -22.28
CA HIS A 295 20.40 14.75 -23.26
C HIS A 295 20.24 15.26 -24.68
N THR A 296 19.18 16.03 -24.96
CA THR A 296 18.95 16.66 -26.27
C THR A 296 18.99 18.19 -26.13
N LYS A 297 20.17 18.80 -26.30
CA LYS A 297 20.35 20.27 -26.17
C LYS A 297 19.45 21.08 -27.10
N THR A 298 19.15 20.53 -28.27
CA THR A 298 18.18 21.06 -29.22
C THR A 298 17.07 20.03 -29.39
N PRO A 299 15.80 20.41 -29.18
CA PRO A 299 14.68 19.50 -29.41
C PRO A 299 14.68 18.96 -30.85
N THR A 300 14.28 17.71 -31.02
CA THR A 300 14.35 17.00 -32.30
C THR A 300 13.12 16.14 -32.53
N ALA A 301 12.78 15.89 -33.79
CA ALA A 301 11.76 14.93 -34.20
C ALA A 301 12.34 13.57 -34.62
N ASP A 302 13.68 13.44 -34.58
CA ASP A 302 14.38 12.24 -35.00
C ASP A 302 14.27 11.14 -33.92
N SER A 303 13.46 10.11 -34.21
CA SER A 303 13.20 8.99 -33.30
C SER A 303 14.47 8.24 -32.90
N ALA A 304 15.46 8.13 -33.79
CA ALA A 304 16.72 7.46 -33.47
C ALA A 304 17.54 8.26 -32.45
N LYS A 305 17.57 9.60 -32.57
CA LYS A 305 18.23 10.48 -31.59
C LYS A 305 17.49 10.47 -30.25
N ILE A 306 16.16 10.45 -30.27
CA ILE A 306 15.32 10.37 -29.06
C ILE A 306 15.61 9.06 -28.32
N ALA A 307 15.58 7.92 -29.03
CA ALA A 307 15.86 6.62 -28.42
C ALA A 307 17.30 6.52 -27.89
N ALA A 308 18.28 7.09 -28.61
CA ALA A 308 19.66 7.17 -28.15
C ALA A 308 19.80 8.00 -26.87
N ALA A 309 19.08 9.13 -26.78
CA ALA A 309 19.07 9.99 -25.59
C ALA A 309 18.41 9.34 -24.37
N ILE A 310 17.38 8.50 -24.56
CA ILE A 310 16.80 7.73 -23.46
C ILE A 310 17.79 6.68 -22.95
N ASN A 311 18.50 5.98 -23.85
CA ASN A 311 19.53 5.01 -23.44
C ASN A 311 20.73 5.66 -22.74
N SER A 312 20.98 6.96 -22.94
CA SER A 312 22.10 7.69 -22.31
C SER A 312 21.77 8.21 -20.90
N VAL A 313 20.54 8.02 -20.42
CA VAL A 313 20.18 8.38 -19.03
C VAL A 313 21.07 7.57 -18.07
N PRO A 314 21.89 8.23 -17.23
CA PRO A 314 22.78 7.52 -16.30
C PRO A 314 21.99 6.91 -15.13
N VAL A 315 22.70 6.20 -14.25
CA VAL A 315 22.20 5.85 -12.90
C VAL A 315 22.87 6.82 -11.92
N ASP A 316 22.09 7.49 -11.08
CA ASP A 316 22.63 8.31 -10.00
C ASP A 316 22.85 7.44 -8.74
N PRO A 317 24.08 7.26 -8.26
CA PRO A 317 24.35 6.46 -7.07
C PRO A 317 24.00 7.15 -5.75
N SER A 318 23.65 8.45 -5.75
CA SER A 318 23.43 9.19 -4.50
C SER A 318 22.11 8.87 -3.80
N GLY A 319 21.12 8.37 -4.56
CA GLY A 319 19.74 8.23 -4.12
C GLY A 319 19.13 9.52 -3.59
N GLU A 320 19.40 10.63 -4.26
CA GLU A 320 18.74 11.91 -3.97
C GLU A 320 17.94 12.25 -5.23
N GLU A 321 16.72 12.75 -5.08
CA GLU A 321 15.85 13.06 -6.21
C GLU A 321 15.35 14.51 -6.16
N GLN A 322 15.94 15.38 -6.98
CA GLN A 322 15.56 16.79 -7.09
C GLN A 322 14.45 17.01 -8.13
N THR A 323 13.33 16.32 -7.97
CA THR A 323 12.21 16.26 -8.92
C THR A 323 11.63 17.64 -9.23
N CYS A 324 11.20 18.39 -8.22
CA CYS A 324 10.52 19.69 -8.40
C CYS A 324 11.45 20.74 -9.04
N ARG A 325 12.71 20.77 -8.61
CA ARG A 325 13.73 21.67 -9.18
C ARG A 325 14.07 21.29 -10.62
N ALA A 326 14.18 20.00 -10.93
CA ALA A 326 14.44 19.53 -12.29
C ALA A 326 13.29 19.91 -13.25
N ILE A 327 12.04 19.79 -12.81
CA ILE A 327 10.87 20.24 -13.57
C ILE A 327 10.95 21.75 -13.86
N ALA A 328 11.19 22.56 -12.83
CA ALA A 328 11.30 24.02 -13.01
C ALA A 328 12.46 24.39 -13.94
N GLU A 329 13.61 23.71 -13.82
CA GLU A 329 14.79 23.94 -14.65
C GLU A 329 14.53 23.57 -16.12
N VAL A 330 14.01 22.37 -16.39
CA VAL A 330 13.81 21.90 -17.76
C VAL A 330 12.77 22.75 -18.49
N ILE A 331 11.70 23.17 -17.81
CA ILE A 331 10.71 24.09 -18.38
C ILE A 331 11.36 25.42 -18.72
N ARG A 332 12.16 26.00 -17.82
CA ARG A 332 12.83 27.29 -18.05
C ARG A 332 13.77 27.26 -19.25
N GLN A 333 14.55 26.19 -19.40
CA GLN A 333 15.46 26.01 -20.53
C GLN A 333 14.71 25.86 -21.86
N HIS A 334 13.58 25.16 -21.85
CA HIS A 334 12.84 24.83 -23.08
C HIS A 334 11.76 25.85 -23.47
N LYS A 335 11.36 26.72 -22.53
CA LYS A 335 10.41 27.81 -22.76
C LYS A 335 10.83 28.71 -23.92
N LYS A 336 12.13 28.99 -24.07
CA LYS A 336 12.65 29.81 -25.18
C LYS A 336 12.35 29.17 -26.54
N TYR A 337 12.56 27.86 -26.67
CA TYR A 337 12.26 27.13 -27.91
C TYR A 337 10.76 27.11 -28.20
N ALA A 338 9.94 26.89 -27.17
CA ALA A 338 8.48 26.93 -27.31
C ALA A 338 7.99 28.31 -27.79
N VAL A 339 8.47 29.40 -27.19
CA VAL A 339 8.10 30.77 -27.59
C VAL A 339 8.58 31.11 -29.00
N GLN A 340 9.84 30.81 -29.33
CA GLN A 340 10.40 31.11 -30.65
C GLN A 340 9.70 30.31 -31.77
N GLY A 341 9.38 29.06 -31.50
CA GLY A 341 8.67 28.19 -32.44
C GLY A 341 7.15 28.33 -32.40
N ARG A 342 6.59 29.21 -31.55
CA ARG A 342 5.14 29.32 -31.28
C ARG A 342 4.48 27.97 -30.97
N ARG A 343 5.18 27.14 -30.21
CA ARG A 343 4.76 25.78 -29.84
C ARG A 343 4.08 25.75 -28.49
N GLN A 344 3.12 24.86 -28.34
CA GLN A 344 2.60 24.44 -27.04
C GLN A 344 3.64 23.57 -26.33
N LEU A 345 3.67 23.62 -25.00
CA LEU A 345 4.66 22.92 -24.19
C LEU A 345 3.98 21.82 -23.37
N ALA A 346 4.50 20.60 -23.47
CA ALA A 346 4.12 19.48 -22.63
C ALA A 346 5.36 18.90 -21.95
N LEU A 347 5.21 18.48 -20.70
CA LEU A 347 6.23 17.74 -19.96
C LEU A 347 5.64 16.41 -19.53
N VAL A 348 6.37 15.32 -19.76
CA VAL A 348 6.08 13.99 -19.24
C VAL A 348 7.15 13.64 -18.21
N LEU A 349 6.77 13.64 -16.93
CA LEU A 349 7.60 13.17 -15.83
C LEU A 349 7.47 11.65 -15.72
N VAL A 350 8.61 10.98 -15.59
CA VAL A 350 8.67 9.53 -15.40
C VAL A 350 9.48 9.26 -14.15
N SER A 351 8.80 8.94 -13.05
CA SER A 351 9.42 8.66 -11.75
C SER A 351 8.51 7.79 -10.91
N ASP A 352 9.09 6.81 -10.22
CA ASP A 352 8.38 5.98 -9.27
C ASP A 352 8.28 6.65 -7.90
N GLU A 353 8.95 7.77 -7.64
CA GLU A 353 9.12 8.40 -6.33
C GLU A 353 8.57 9.85 -6.25
N SER A 354 8.31 10.34 -5.04
CA SER A 354 7.82 11.73 -4.88
C SER A 354 8.89 12.79 -5.08
N GLY A 355 10.17 12.40 -5.05
CA GLY A 355 11.30 13.31 -4.88
C GLY A 355 11.57 13.73 -3.44
N ASP A 356 12.77 14.25 -3.20
CA ASP A 356 13.24 14.74 -1.90
C ASP A 356 13.06 16.25 -1.71
N ASP A 357 12.60 16.95 -2.74
CA ASP A 357 12.55 18.41 -2.82
C ASP A 357 11.10 18.95 -2.93
N GLY A 358 10.14 18.21 -2.36
CA GLY A 358 8.71 18.50 -2.42
C GLY A 358 8.30 19.88 -1.86
N GLU A 359 9.14 20.53 -1.05
CA GLU A 359 8.93 21.92 -0.64
C GLU A 359 8.94 22.92 -1.81
N TYR A 360 9.51 22.54 -2.96
CA TYR A 360 9.56 23.35 -4.18
C TYR A 360 8.39 23.09 -5.14
N VAL A 361 7.39 22.29 -4.77
CA VAL A 361 6.25 21.95 -5.64
C VAL A 361 5.51 23.20 -6.13
N GLU A 362 5.27 24.19 -5.28
CA GLU A 362 4.59 25.44 -5.67
C GLU A 362 5.40 26.26 -6.68
N GLN A 363 6.72 26.26 -6.53
CA GLN A 363 7.62 26.93 -7.47
C GLN A 363 7.57 26.23 -8.84
N SER A 364 7.59 24.89 -8.85
CA SER A 364 7.51 24.11 -10.09
C SER A 364 6.18 24.33 -10.82
N ILE A 365 5.05 24.39 -10.08
CA ILE A 365 3.72 24.69 -10.64
C ILE A 365 3.65 26.11 -11.19
N THR A 366 4.22 27.07 -10.47
CA THR A 366 4.27 28.47 -10.92
C THR A 366 5.05 28.59 -12.22
N GLU A 367 6.21 27.93 -12.34
CA GLU A 367 7.00 27.92 -13.57
C GLU A 367 6.24 27.26 -14.73
N ALA A 368 5.61 26.10 -14.48
CA ALA A 368 4.82 25.40 -15.48
C ALA A 368 3.63 26.25 -15.98
N ARG A 369 2.88 26.88 -15.08
CA ARG A 369 1.79 27.80 -15.42
C ARG A 369 2.27 28.99 -16.24
N ASN A 370 3.36 29.63 -15.80
CA ASN A 370 3.96 30.77 -16.50
C ASN A 370 4.50 30.41 -17.90
N ALA A 371 4.84 29.13 -18.12
CA ALA A 371 5.25 28.61 -19.42
C ALA A 371 4.08 28.04 -20.24
N ARG A 372 2.85 28.02 -19.70
CA ARG A 372 1.69 27.29 -20.25
C ARG A 372 2.03 25.83 -20.58
N CYS A 373 2.83 25.21 -19.72
CA CYS A 373 3.26 23.83 -19.84
C CYS A 373 2.23 22.90 -19.17
N ARG A 374 1.72 21.91 -19.90
CA ARG A 374 0.93 20.82 -19.33
C ARG A 374 1.86 19.74 -18.80
N VAL A 375 1.70 19.32 -17.55
CA VAL A 375 2.55 18.30 -16.93
C VAL A 375 1.78 16.99 -16.78
N TYR A 376 2.23 15.98 -17.50
CA TYR A 376 1.79 14.60 -17.40
C TYR A 376 2.78 13.84 -16.52
N VAL A 377 2.29 12.98 -15.63
CA VAL A 377 3.16 12.20 -14.74
C VAL A 377 2.85 10.72 -14.90
N LEU A 378 3.88 9.93 -15.21
CA LEU A 378 3.86 8.47 -15.12
C LEU A 378 4.47 8.10 -13.76
N GLY A 379 3.62 7.75 -12.80
CA GLY A 379 4.04 7.52 -11.42
C GLY A 379 3.37 6.32 -10.77
N ARG A 380 3.88 5.94 -9.60
CA ARG A 380 3.36 4.82 -8.79
C ARG A 380 2.35 5.32 -7.76
N GLU A 381 1.59 4.38 -7.22
CA GLU A 381 0.67 4.65 -6.12
C GLU A 381 1.41 5.07 -4.85
N ALA A 382 0.86 6.04 -4.13
CA ALA A 382 1.40 6.48 -2.84
C ALA A 382 1.07 5.51 -1.72
N CYS A 383 1.94 5.48 -0.70
CA CYS A 383 1.68 4.73 0.52
C CYS A 383 0.69 5.48 1.42
N PHE A 384 -0.32 4.76 1.93
CA PHE A 384 -1.45 5.34 2.65
C PHE A 384 -1.03 6.05 3.94
N GLY A 385 -1.13 7.38 3.89
CA GLY A 385 -0.75 8.33 4.94
C GLY A 385 0.66 8.15 5.48
N TYR A 386 1.57 7.54 4.71
CA TYR A 386 2.95 7.26 5.10
C TYR A 386 3.90 7.62 3.97
N PRO A 387 5.03 8.27 4.25
CA PRO A 387 5.86 8.80 3.19
C PRO A 387 6.79 7.76 2.56
N TYR A 388 7.11 6.69 3.29
CA TYR A 388 8.20 5.81 2.90
C TYR A 388 7.73 4.44 2.45
N VAL A 389 8.38 3.90 1.44
CA VAL A 389 8.33 2.47 1.11
C VAL A 389 9.73 1.89 1.21
N HIS A 390 9.82 0.56 1.17
CA HIS A 390 11.10 -0.12 1.27
C HIS A 390 11.30 -1.10 0.12
N PHE A 391 12.47 -1.07 -0.51
CA PHE A 391 12.85 -2.00 -1.56
C PHE A 391 13.92 -2.98 -1.06
N ARG A 392 13.79 -4.24 -1.46
CA ARG A 392 14.80 -5.27 -1.23
C ARG A 392 15.96 -5.04 -2.19
N TRP A 393 17.14 -4.85 -1.62
CA TRP A 393 18.39 -4.82 -2.36
C TRP A 393 19.33 -5.91 -1.86
N THR A 394 19.88 -6.69 -2.78
CA THR A 394 20.75 -7.81 -2.44
C THR A 394 22.19 -7.47 -2.81
N HIS A 395 23.09 -7.47 -1.81
CA HIS A 395 24.51 -7.29 -2.06
C HIS A 395 25.04 -8.49 -2.86
N LYS A 396 25.43 -8.27 -4.13
CA LYS A 396 25.73 -9.33 -5.10
C LYS A 396 26.80 -10.32 -4.63
N GLU A 397 27.83 -9.87 -3.91
CA GLU A 397 28.94 -10.74 -3.48
C GLU A 397 28.60 -11.60 -2.25
N THR A 398 27.74 -11.11 -1.35
CA THR A 398 27.48 -11.78 -0.06
C THR A 398 26.09 -12.37 0.04
N GLY A 399 25.17 -12.01 -0.86
CA GLY A 399 23.77 -12.40 -0.83
C GLY A 399 22.96 -11.75 0.29
N ILE A 400 23.53 -10.79 1.03
CA ILE A 400 22.85 -10.14 2.16
C ILE A 400 21.82 -9.16 1.62
N VAL A 401 20.59 -9.27 2.13
CA VAL A 401 19.46 -8.41 1.75
C VAL A 401 19.37 -7.20 2.68
N PHE A 402 19.25 -6.02 2.08
CA PHE A 402 19.00 -4.74 2.72
C PHE A 402 17.64 -4.21 2.31
N TRP A 403 17.02 -3.44 3.19
CA TRP A 403 15.79 -2.71 2.89
C TRP A 403 16.16 -1.25 2.72
N GLN A 404 16.15 -0.81 1.47
CA GLN A 404 16.41 0.57 1.09
C GLN A 404 15.11 1.35 1.20
N ARG A 405 15.17 2.52 1.83
CA ARG A 405 14.00 3.34 2.09
C ARG A 405 13.91 4.42 1.02
N VAL A 406 12.73 4.54 0.43
CA VAL A 406 12.40 5.42 -0.69
C VAL A 406 11.24 6.32 -0.31
N ASN A 407 11.20 7.55 -0.83
CA ASN A 407 10.09 8.48 -0.62
C ASN A 407 9.02 8.32 -1.69
N ARG A 408 7.83 7.86 -1.32
CA ARG A 408 6.72 7.47 -2.22
C ARG A 408 5.42 8.23 -1.91
N GLY A 409 5.47 9.27 -1.09
CA GLY A 409 4.26 10.02 -0.73
C GLY A 409 4.38 10.69 0.61
N PRO A 410 3.29 11.01 1.31
CA PRO A 410 1.97 10.40 1.19
C PRO A 410 1.11 10.95 0.04
N GLU A 411 -0.13 10.47 -0.05
CA GLU A 411 -1.15 10.95 -1.00
C GLU A 411 -1.75 12.33 -0.67
N THR A 412 -1.37 12.91 0.47
CA THR A 412 -1.87 14.17 1.02
C THR A 412 -0.76 15.18 1.28
N ALA A 413 -1.12 16.45 1.44
CA ALA A 413 -0.17 17.50 1.74
C ALA A 413 0.69 17.16 2.97
N PHE A 414 0.13 16.56 4.03
CA PHE A 414 0.90 16.05 5.16
C PHE A 414 0.48 14.64 5.50
N VAL A 415 1.30 13.92 6.28
CA VAL A 415 0.92 12.60 6.78
C VAL A 415 -0.36 12.69 7.61
N GLU A 416 -1.37 11.91 7.21
CA GLU A 416 -2.67 11.85 7.88
C GLU A 416 -2.86 10.56 8.70
N GLN A 417 -1.92 9.62 8.66
CA GLN A 417 -1.99 8.35 9.41
C GLN A 417 -0.87 8.25 10.45
N LEU A 418 -0.98 7.31 11.39
CA LEU A 418 0.13 7.01 12.31
C LEU A 418 1.36 6.52 11.54
N GLN A 419 2.54 6.97 11.98
CA GLN A 419 3.84 6.61 11.40
C GLN A 419 4.48 5.39 12.11
N THR A 420 3.67 4.66 12.89
CA THR A 420 4.04 3.52 13.74
C THR A 420 3.05 2.37 13.54
N GLU A 421 3.53 1.14 13.75
CA GLU A 421 2.73 -0.10 13.83
C GLU A 421 2.37 -0.47 15.28
N GLY A 422 2.62 0.46 16.21
CA GLY A 422 2.28 0.37 17.64
C GLY A 422 3.49 0.16 18.54
N LEU A 423 4.50 -0.57 18.08
CA LEU A 423 5.76 -0.79 18.81
C LEU A 423 6.94 -0.13 18.09
N TRP A 424 6.98 -0.29 16.78
CA TRP A 424 8.05 0.21 15.90
C TRP A 424 7.48 1.03 14.74
N ARG A 425 8.37 1.73 14.05
CA ARG A 425 8.10 2.40 12.76
C ARG A 425 7.40 1.49 11.76
N ARG A 426 6.64 2.10 10.84
CA ARG A 426 6.03 1.40 9.71
C ARG A 426 7.07 0.89 8.72
N TYR A 427 6.92 -0.38 8.35
CA TYR A 427 7.64 -1.01 7.24
C TYR A 427 6.68 -1.59 6.20
N ASP A 428 5.38 -1.34 6.35
CA ASP A 428 4.37 -1.66 5.34
C ASP A 428 4.46 -0.73 4.12
N SER A 429 4.00 -1.24 2.98
CA SER A 429 3.79 -0.47 1.74
C SER A 429 2.30 -0.47 1.41
N HIS A 430 1.46 -0.09 2.38
CA HIS A 430 0.01 -0.18 2.26
C HIS A 430 -0.51 0.79 1.19
N PRO A 431 -1.20 0.32 0.14
CA PRO A 431 -1.65 1.16 -0.97
C PRO A 431 -2.72 2.17 -0.54
N SER A 432 -2.69 3.38 -1.10
CA SER A 432 -3.61 4.48 -0.75
C SER A 432 -4.82 4.62 -1.67
N GLY A 433 -4.77 4.04 -2.87
CA GLY A 433 -5.68 4.28 -3.99
C GLY A 433 -5.40 5.58 -4.75
N PHE A 434 -4.34 6.32 -4.40
CA PHE A 434 -4.04 7.65 -4.92
C PHE A 434 -2.55 7.81 -5.24
N GLY A 435 -2.21 8.77 -6.10
CA GLY A 435 -0.82 9.13 -6.38
C GLY A 435 -0.20 10.03 -5.29
N PRO A 436 1.12 10.22 -5.30
CA PRO A 436 1.79 11.12 -4.37
C PRO A 436 1.34 12.57 -4.52
N TYR A 437 1.21 13.28 -3.39
CA TYR A 437 0.68 14.64 -3.36
C TYR A 437 1.39 15.60 -4.32
N GLU A 438 2.74 15.61 -4.31
CA GLU A 438 3.55 16.51 -5.13
C GLU A 438 3.23 16.33 -6.63
N GLN A 439 3.23 15.08 -7.07
CA GLN A 439 3.03 14.70 -8.47
C GLN A 439 1.59 14.93 -8.94
N VAL A 440 0.61 14.48 -8.14
CA VAL A 440 -0.82 14.63 -8.45
C VAL A 440 -1.21 16.10 -8.48
N ARG A 441 -0.73 16.88 -7.52
CA ARG A 441 -1.01 18.31 -7.47
C ARG A 441 -0.39 19.03 -8.66
N LEU A 442 0.86 18.74 -9.01
CA LEU A 442 1.52 19.31 -10.17
C LEU A 442 0.73 19.05 -11.47
N ALA A 443 0.30 17.80 -11.70
CA ALA A 443 -0.50 17.45 -12.87
C ALA A 443 -1.84 18.21 -12.90
N ARG A 444 -2.56 18.23 -11.76
CA ARG A 444 -3.84 18.93 -11.63
C ARG A 444 -3.71 20.43 -11.88
N GLU A 445 -2.74 21.10 -11.27
CA GLU A 445 -2.61 22.56 -11.36
C GLU A 445 -2.12 23.05 -12.73
N THR A 446 -1.56 22.15 -13.55
CA THR A 446 -1.02 22.44 -14.88
C THR A 446 -1.90 21.95 -16.03
N GLY A 447 -3.09 21.40 -15.75
CA GLY A 447 -3.99 20.90 -16.79
C GLY A 447 -3.48 19.65 -17.50
N GLY A 448 -2.61 18.87 -16.84
CA GLY A 448 -2.15 17.57 -17.32
C GLY A 448 -2.87 16.41 -16.64
N VAL A 449 -2.20 15.26 -16.54
CA VAL A 449 -2.79 14.02 -16.00
C VAL A 449 -1.75 13.26 -15.17
N PHE A 450 -2.15 12.76 -14.01
CA PHE A 450 -1.39 11.75 -13.28
C PHE A 450 -1.84 10.35 -13.69
N PHE A 451 -0.94 9.57 -14.28
CA PHE A 451 -1.18 8.19 -14.67
C PHE A 451 -0.63 7.25 -13.60
N MET A 452 -1.53 6.59 -12.88
CA MET A 452 -1.18 5.63 -11.85
C MET A 452 -0.86 4.27 -12.48
N LEU A 453 0.40 3.87 -12.38
CA LEU A 453 0.85 2.58 -12.87
C LEU A 453 0.43 1.45 -11.89
N PRO A 454 -0.20 0.36 -12.34
CA PRO A 454 -0.83 -0.63 -11.46
C PRO A 454 0.10 -1.81 -11.15
N THR A 455 1.33 -1.78 -11.69
CA THR A 455 2.25 -2.91 -11.60
C THR A 455 2.90 -2.89 -10.23
N LEU A 456 2.67 -3.97 -9.47
CA LEU A 456 3.34 -4.19 -8.20
C LEU A 456 4.83 -4.46 -8.46
N GLU A 457 5.70 -3.67 -7.84
CA GLU A 457 7.14 -3.79 -8.03
C GLU A 457 7.67 -5.03 -7.29
N THR A 458 8.41 -5.89 -8.00
CA THR A 458 8.88 -7.20 -7.48
C THR A 458 9.72 -7.07 -6.20
N ASN A 459 10.53 -6.01 -6.11
CA ASN A 459 11.43 -5.81 -4.98
C ASN A 459 10.76 -5.06 -3.80
N LEU A 460 9.51 -4.63 -3.94
CA LEU A 460 8.79 -3.90 -2.89
C LEU A 460 8.60 -4.79 -1.65
N VAL A 461 9.03 -4.29 -0.50
CA VAL A 461 8.87 -4.96 0.79
C VAL A 461 7.42 -4.83 1.22
N ARG A 462 6.78 -5.99 1.47
CA ARG A 462 5.39 -6.07 1.94
C ARG A 462 4.39 -5.32 1.05
N GLY A 463 4.71 -5.20 -0.25
CA GLY A 463 3.78 -4.67 -1.24
C GLY A 463 2.60 -5.62 -1.45
N GLU A 464 1.41 -5.06 -1.63
CA GLU A 464 0.19 -5.79 -1.94
C GLU A 464 -0.45 -5.12 -3.15
N LYS A 465 -0.83 -5.91 -4.16
CA LYS A 465 -1.66 -5.39 -5.24
C LYS A 465 -3.10 -5.31 -4.72
N ARG A 466 -3.62 -4.10 -4.56
CA ARG A 466 -5.00 -3.86 -4.13
C ARG A 466 -5.62 -2.82 -5.04
N GLU A 467 -6.79 -3.17 -5.56
CA GLU A 467 -7.60 -2.26 -6.36
C GLU A 467 -8.75 -1.79 -5.49
N TYR A 468 -8.95 -0.48 -5.43
CA TYR A 468 -10.05 0.14 -4.73
C TYR A 468 -11.14 0.55 -5.73
N GLU A 469 -12.40 0.42 -5.33
CA GLU A 469 -13.53 0.83 -6.18
C GLU A 469 -13.56 2.35 -6.30
N LEU A 470 -13.44 2.88 -7.53
CA LEU A 470 -13.33 4.33 -7.77
C LEU A 470 -14.51 5.12 -7.20
N ASP A 471 -15.72 4.59 -7.32
CA ASP A 471 -16.93 5.23 -6.77
C ASP A 471 -16.92 5.27 -5.24
N ALA A 472 -16.45 4.20 -4.60
CA ALA A 472 -16.29 4.16 -3.14
C ALA A 472 -15.19 5.13 -2.66
N MET A 473 -14.16 5.37 -3.47
CA MET A 473 -13.03 6.26 -3.14
C MET A 473 -13.34 7.75 -3.34
N ARG A 474 -14.35 8.10 -4.15
CA ARG A 474 -14.66 9.50 -4.50
C ARG A 474 -14.90 10.43 -3.30
N PRO A 475 -15.62 10.03 -2.23
CA PRO A 475 -15.77 10.87 -1.04
C PRO A 475 -14.50 11.01 -0.19
N TYR A 476 -13.48 10.19 -0.46
CA TYR A 476 -12.21 10.10 0.28
C TYR A 476 -11.04 10.76 -0.44
N LEU A 477 -11.31 11.47 -1.54
CA LEU A 477 -10.30 12.15 -2.32
C LEU A 477 -9.41 13.04 -1.44
N PRO A 478 -8.07 12.99 -1.62
CA PRO A 478 -7.14 13.87 -0.92
C PRO A 478 -7.42 15.35 -1.21
N ASP A 479 -7.19 16.19 -0.21
CA ASP A 479 -7.14 17.65 -0.42
C ASP A 479 -5.79 18.02 -1.08
N LEU A 480 -5.88 18.52 -2.30
CA LEU A 480 -4.73 18.91 -3.13
C LEU A 480 -4.48 20.43 -3.10
N SER A 481 -5.06 21.17 -2.14
CA SER A 481 -4.69 22.57 -1.90
C SER A 481 -3.21 22.70 -1.54
N SER A 482 -2.64 23.90 -1.64
CA SER A 482 -1.23 24.10 -1.27
C SER A 482 -1.01 23.71 0.20
N ARG A 483 0.21 23.30 0.56
CA ARG A 483 0.56 22.93 1.95
C ARG A 483 0.16 24.02 2.95
N ALA A 484 0.31 25.30 2.59
CA ALA A 484 -0.06 26.43 3.44
C ALA A 484 -1.58 26.57 3.62
N GLU A 485 -2.36 26.42 2.54
CA GLU A 485 -3.83 26.47 2.59
C GLU A 485 -4.40 25.27 3.34
N TYR A 486 -3.88 24.07 3.05
CA TYR A 486 -4.25 22.84 3.74
C TYR A 486 -4.01 22.99 5.24
N ALA A 487 -2.81 23.43 5.66
CA ALA A 487 -2.49 23.60 7.07
C ALA A 487 -3.44 24.61 7.72
N LYS A 488 -3.68 25.76 7.08
CA LYS A 488 -4.62 26.77 7.59
C LYS A 488 -6.05 26.24 7.73
N ALA A 489 -6.53 25.45 6.76
CA ALA A 489 -7.87 24.88 6.79
C ALA A 489 -7.99 23.79 7.87
N ARG A 490 -6.99 22.93 8.00
CA ARG A 490 -6.89 21.91 9.05
C ARG A 490 -6.86 22.54 10.44
N ASP A 491 -6.00 23.54 10.64
CA ASP A 491 -5.76 24.16 11.96
C ASP A 491 -6.96 24.95 12.48
N LYS A 492 -7.88 25.32 11.59
CA LYS A 492 -9.14 25.98 11.94
C LYS A 492 -10.14 25.01 12.58
N GLU A 493 -10.12 23.74 12.17
CA GLU A 493 -11.07 22.73 12.61
C GLU A 493 -10.47 21.92 13.77
N GLU A 494 -11.05 22.02 14.97
CA GLU A 494 -10.49 21.42 16.19
C GLU A 494 -10.25 19.91 16.07
N LEU A 495 -11.16 19.19 15.40
CA LEU A 495 -11.02 17.76 15.14
C LEU A 495 -9.72 17.50 14.36
N ARG A 496 -9.58 18.12 13.18
CA ARG A 496 -8.50 17.85 12.22
C ARG A 496 -7.13 18.24 12.78
N ASP A 497 -7.05 19.40 13.44
CA ASP A 497 -5.86 19.85 14.17
C ASP A 497 -5.45 18.85 15.27
N SER A 498 -6.42 18.38 16.06
CA SER A 498 -6.16 17.44 17.14
C SER A 498 -5.66 16.08 16.62
N LEU A 499 -6.23 15.55 15.54
CA LEU A 499 -5.74 14.31 14.92
C LEU A 499 -4.28 14.46 14.45
N TRP A 500 -3.97 15.58 13.79
CA TRP A 500 -2.61 15.84 13.33
C TRP A 500 -1.61 15.95 14.49
N LYS A 501 -1.98 16.63 15.58
CA LYS A 501 -1.15 16.70 16.81
C LYS A 501 -0.89 15.34 17.42
N ILE A 502 -1.90 14.45 17.45
CA ILE A 502 -1.74 13.07 17.93
C ILE A 502 -0.77 12.30 17.04
N ILE A 503 -0.93 12.40 15.71
CA ILE A 503 -0.06 11.75 14.73
C ILE A 503 1.38 12.23 14.88
N ALA A 504 1.59 13.54 15.01
CA ALA A 504 2.92 14.13 15.21
C ALA A 504 3.54 13.66 16.55
N THR A 505 2.77 13.69 17.64
CA THR A 505 3.24 13.25 18.96
C THR A 505 3.64 11.78 18.99
N LEU A 506 2.89 10.93 18.28
CA LEU A 506 3.14 9.48 18.17
C LEU A 506 4.04 9.13 16.97
N ASN A 507 4.82 10.09 16.46
CA ASN A 507 5.71 9.86 15.31
C ASN A 507 7.13 9.42 15.76
N PRO A 508 7.50 8.14 15.59
CA PRO A 508 8.82 7.62 15.95
C PRO A 508 9.99 8.19 15.12
N TRP A 509 9.72 8.95 14.06
CA TRP A 509 10.73 9.71 13.31
C TRP A 509 11.11 11.01 14.00
N GLN A 510 10.18 11.61 14.77
CA GLN A 510 10.41 12.85 15.51
C GLN A 510 10.91 12.56 16.93
N ASN A 511 10.44 11.47 17.54
CA ASN A 511 10.89 11.03 18.84
C ASN A 511 11.35 9.57 18.78
N THR A 512 12.65 9.33 18.85
CA THR A 512 13.19 7.95 18.79
C THR A 512 12.89 7.15 20.05
N GLU A 513 12.62 7.80 21.19
CA GLU A 513 12.36 7.11 22.46
C GLU A 513 11.08 6.28 22.42
N ILE A 514 10.12 6.63 21.57
CA ILE A 514 8.87 5.88 21.37
C ILE A 514 8.96 4.78 20.31
N ASN A 515 10.13 4.60 19.68
CA ASN A 515 10.39 3.50 18.75
C ASN A 515 11.05 2.34 19.50
N LEU A 516 10.24 1.40 19.99
CA LEU A 516 10.72 0.24 20.73
C LEU A 516 11.60 -0.65 19.85
N HIS A 517 12.45 -1.46 20.47
CA HIS A 517 13.36 -2.34 19.74
C HIS A 517 12.69 -3.66 19.37
N GLU A 518 12.65 -3.95 18.07
CA GLU A 518 12.18 -5.24 17.54
C GLU A 518 13.14 -6.38 17.89
N ARG A 519 14.44 -6.09 18.04
CA ARG A 519 15.49 -7.10 18.26
C ARG A 519 16.23 -6.89 19.56
N LEU A 520 16.46 -7.98 20.29
CA LEU A 520 17.12 -7.98 21.58
C LEU A 520 18.26 -9.02 21.63
N PRO A 521 19.29 -8.78 22.47
CA PRO A 521 20.45 -9.67 22.54
C PRO A 521 20.10 -11.11 22.96
N LEU A 522 20.80 -12.10 22.38
CA LEU A 522 20.69 -13.49 22.80
C LEU A 522 21.30 -13.74 24.19
N ASN A 523 22.37 -13.00 24.54
CA ASN A 523 23.04 -13.12 25.84
C ASN A 523 22.08 -12.73 26.97
N ARG A 524 21.99 -13.58 27.99
CA ARG A 524 21.00 -13.46 29.05
C ARG A 524 21.12 -12.16 29.87
N GLU A 525 22.33 -11.78 30.27
CA GLU A 525 22.55 -10.59 31.08
C GLU A 525 22.27 -9.31 30.28
N GLN A 526 22.74 -9.29 29.03
CA GLN A 526 22.47 -8.20 28.09
C GLN A 526 20.97 -8.09 27.77
N PHE A 527 20.29 -9.22 27.60
CA PHE A 527 18.85 -9.27 27.40
C PHE A 527 18.10 -8.67 28.59
N VAL A 528 18.41 -9.07 29.83
CA VAL A 528 17.72 -8.53 31.02
C VAL A 528 17.87 -7.01 31.11
N LYS A 529 19.08 -6.50 30.82
CA LYS A 529 19.34 -5.06 30.80
C LYS A 529 18.51 -4.36 29.72
N ALA A 530 18.57 -4.86 28.48
CA ALA A 530 17.84 -4.29 27.34
C ALA A 530 16.31 -4.36 27.57
N ALA A 531 15.79 -5.51 27.99
CA ALA A 531 14.38 -5.72 28.31
C ALA A 531 13.88 -4.77 29.41
N THR A 532 14.70 -4.48 30.42
CA THR A 532 14.33 -3.53 31.49
C THR A 532 14.23 -2.09 30.95
N GLN A 533 15.15 -1.70 30.06
CA GLN A 533 15.10 -0.39 29.39
C GLN A 533 13.88 -0.29 28.47
N GLU A 534 13.61 -1.31 27.68
CA GLU A 534 12.44 -1.38 26.80
C GLU A 534 11.12 -1.35 27.57
N GLN A 535 11.05 -2.00 28.75
CA GLN A 535 9.88 -1.89 29.62
C GLN A 535 9.66 -0.47 30.16
N GLN A 536 10.73 0.29 30.43
CA GLN A 536 10.60 1.69 30.84
C GLN A 536 10.08 2.56 29.68
N ARG A 537 10.62 2.36 28.48
CA ARG A 537 10.16 3.05 27.26
C ARG A 537 8.71 2.70 26.91
N ALA A 538 8.34 1.43 27.04
CA ALA A 538 6.97 0.95 26.87
C ALA A 538 5.99 1.64 27.83
N LYS A 539 6.37 1.82 29.11
CA LYS A 539 5.55 2.58 30.08
C LYS A 539 5.35 4.04 29.67
N SER A 540 6.40 4.71 29.21
CA SER A 540 6.30 6.09 28.70
C SER A 540 5.39 6.17 27.47
N LEU A 541 5.50 5.20 26.55
CA LEU A 541 4.66 5.13 25.36
C LEU A 541 3.19 4.86 25.70
N ILE A 542 2.91 4.02 26.70
CA ILE A 542 1.54 3.81 27.23
C ILE A 542 0.93 5.14 27.70
N THR A 543 1.68 5.97 28.42
CA THR A 543 1.18 7.30 28.86
C THR A 543 0.81 8.21 27.69
N LEU A 544 1.57 8.15 26.59
CA LEU A 544 1.23 8.90 25.37
C LEU A 544 -0.04 8.34 24.70
N TYR A 545 -0.19 7.02 24.65
CA TYR A 545 -1.42 6.41 24.15
C TYR A 545 -2.63 6.70 25.04
N ASP A 546 -2.48 6.76 26.36
CA ASP A 546 -3.54 7.15 27.30
C ASP A 546 -4.00 8.60 27.03
N ALA A 547 -3.05 9.51 26.83
CA ALA A 547 -3.36 10.91 26.51
C ALA A 547 -4.06 11.04 25.14
N ALA A 548 -3.58 10.30 24.14
CA ALA A 548 -4.20 10.27 22.82
C ALA A 548 -5.62 9.67 22.87
N GLU A 549 -5.81 8.56 23.60
CA GLU A 549 -7.12 7.93 23.81
C GLU A 549 -8.11 8.89 24.46
N ALA A 550 -7.70 9.56 25.55
CA ALA A 550 -8.52 10.54 26.26
C ALA A 550 -8.93 11.68 25.32
N ARG A 551 -7.98 12.23 24.56
CA ARG A 551 -8.27 13.31 23.60
C ARG A 551 -9.20 12.83 22.49
N LEU A 552 -8.98 11.65 21.92
CA LEU A 552 -9.87 11.11 20.87
C LEU A 552 -11.28 10.89 21.39
N LYS A 553 -11.43 10.44 22.63
CA LYS A 553 -12.74 10.29 23.28
C LYS A 553 -13.48 11.64 23.39
N GLU A 554 -12.78 12.72 23.73
CA GLU A 554 -13.37 14.08 23.79
C GLU A 554 -13.83 14.59 22.42
N LEU A 555 -13.13 14.20 21.35
CA LEU A 555 -13.42 14.63 19.98
C LEU A 555 -14.61 13.90 19.33
N ALA A 556 -15.19 12.88 19.98
CA ALA A 556 -16.28 12.09 19.40
C ALA A 556 -17.48 12.93 18.90
N PRO A 557 -17.98 13.95 19.64
CA PRO A 557 -19.06 14.81 19.15
C PRO A 557 -18.66 15.64 17.91
N LEU A 558 -17.39 16.02 17.80
CA LEU A 558 -16.89 16.73 16.61
C LEU A 558 -16.77 15.80 15.40
N ARG A 559 -16.42 14.52 15.61
CA ARG A 559 -16.47 13.51 14.54
C ARG A 559 -17.89 13.30 14.02
N GLU A 560 -18.91 13.32 14.89
CA GLU A 560 -20.32 13.22 14.46
C GLU A 560 -20.77 14.41 13.61
N GLN A 561 -20.18 15.59 13.83
CA GLN A 561 -20.48 16.82 13.10
C GLN A 561 -19.61 17.02 11.85
N GLU A 562 -18.50 16.30 11.73
CA GLU A 562 -17.60 16.39 10.57
C GLU A 562 -18.32 15.93 9.31
N VAL A 563 -18.27 16.74 8.26
CA VAL A 563 -18.97 16.49 7.00
C VAL A 563 -18.12 15.69 6.01
N SER A 564 -16.80 15.69 6.19
CA SER A 564 -15.88 14.99 5.31
C SER A 564 -15.77 13.51 5.69
N PRO A 565 -16.17 12.57 4.80
CA PRO A 565 -16.03 11.14 5.06
C PRO A 565 -14.58 10.72 5.28
N ARG A 566 -13.61 11.39 4.62
CA ARG A 566 -12.18 11.18 4.83
C ARG A 566 -11.75 11.47 6.26
N TRP A 567 -12.15 12.61 6.81
CA TRP A 567 -11.79 13.00 8.18
C TRP A 567 -12.52 12.17 9.24
N GLN A 568 -13.77 11.77 8.99
CA GLN A 568 -14.46 10.79 9.83
C GLN A 568 -13.71 9.45 9.87
N ALA A 569 -13.38 8.90 8.70
CA ALA A 569 -12.64 7.64 8.60
C ALA A 569 -11.25 7.71 9.22
N ASN A 570 -10.58 8.87 9.10
CA ASN A 570 -9.30 9.09 9.73
C ASN A 570 -9.41 9.08 11.26
N TYR A 571 -10.41 9.77 11.83
CA TYR A 571 -10.68 9.69 13.26
C TYR A 571 -10.96 8.25 13.71
N ASP A 572 -11.85 7.54 13.00
CA ASP A 572 -12.31 6.21 13.40
C ASP A 572 -11.16 5.20 13.38
N LEU A 573 -10.34 5.22 12.31
CA LEU A 573 -9.15 4.37 12.20
C LEU A 573 -8.09 4.74 13.23
N LEU A 574 -7.78 6.03 13.39
CA LEU A 574 -6.76 6.50 14.35
C LEU A 574 -7.12 6.07 15.77
N TYR A 575 -8.40 6.19 16.15
CA TYR A 575 -8.85 5.80 17.47
C TYR A 575 -8.80 4.30 17.70
N ALA A 576 -9.21 3.50 16.70
CA ALA A 576 -9.06 2.05 16.77
C ALA A 576 -7.58 1.64 16.90
N GLN A 577 -6.68 2.29 16.15
CA GLN A 577 -5.25 2.05 16.21
C GLN A 577 -4.63 2.43 17.55
N VAL A 578 -4.92 3.61 18.10
CA VAL A 578 -4.42 4.03 19.42
C VAL A 578 -4.79 3.00 20.51
N MET A 579 -6.03 2.54 20.50
CA MET A 579 -6.51 1.51 21.41
C MET A 579 -5.75 0.18 21.23
N ALA A 580 -5.62 -0.29 20.00
CA ALA A 580 -4.93 -1.54 19.69
C ALA A 580 -3.44 -1.49 20.00
N TYR A 581 -2.80 -0.37 19.72
CA TYR A 581 -1.37 -0.17 19.90
C TYR A 581 -1.02 -0.08 21.38
N LYS A 582 -1.85 0.60 22.18
CA LYS A 582 -1.74 0.57 23.65
C LYS A 582 -1.72 -0.86 24.18
N VAL A 583 -2.64 -1.71 23.73
CA VAL A 583 -2.64 -3.14 24.11
C VAL A 583 -1.36 -3.85 23.69
N ARG A 584 -0.90 -3.66 22.45
CA ARG A 584 0.35 -4.27 21.96
C ARG A 584 1.56 -3.86 22.79
N VAL A 585 1.63 -2.61 23.25
CA VAL A 585 2.70 -2.14 24.14
C VAL A 585 2.63 -2.81 25.52
N TYR A 586 1.43 -2.99 26.08
CA TYR A 586 1.25 -3.78 27.30
C TYR A 586 1.71 -5.22 27.12
N GLU A 587 1.30 -5.87 26.02
CA GLU A 587 1.71 -7.23 25.68
C GLU A 587 3.22 -7.35 25.52
N TYR A 588 3.85 -6.42 24.83
CA TYR A 588 5.30 -6.37 24.70
C TYR A 588 5.99 -6.30 26.08
N GLY A 589 5.53 -5.40 26.97
CA GLY A 589 6.05 -5.30 28.33
C GLY A 589 5.85 -6.57 29.16
N ALA A 590 4.70 -7.24 29.02
CA ALA A 590 4.38 -8.50 29.69
C ALA A 590 5.22 -9.68 29.18
N VAL A 591 5.39 -9.78 27.87
CA VAL A 591 6.24 -10.81 27.23
C VAL A 591 7.70 -10.62 27.63
N LEU A 592 8.20 -9.38 27.70
CA LEU A 592 9.54 -9.10 28.24
C LEU A 592 9.68 -9.60 29.68
N GLU A 593 8.68 -9.40 30.54
CA GLU A 593 8.70 -9.87 31.93
C GLU A 593 8.70 -11.41 31.99
N GLN A 594 7.84 -12.06 31.20
CA GLN A 594 7.77 -13.51 31.12
C GLN A 594 9.08 -14.10 30.60
N PHE A 595 9.64 -13.54 29.52
CA PHE A 595 10.87 -14.01 28.90
C PHE A 595 12.09 -13.77 29.80
N LYS A 596 12.07 -12.71 30.63
CA LYS A 596 13.05 -12.53 31.69
C LYS A 596 12.96 -13.61 32.77
N LYS A 597 11.81 -14.20 33.05
CA LYS A 597 11.70 -15.28 34.05
C LYS A 597 12.03 -16.63 33.43
N ASN A 598 11.43 -16.89 32.28
CA ASN A 598 11.45 -18.17 31.58
C ASN A 598 11.85 -17.94 30.11
N PRO A 599 13.16 -17.80 29.82
CA PRO A 599 13.62 -17.62 28.45
C PRO A 599 13.38 -18.88 27.62
N LYS A 600 13.07 -18.71 26.34
CA LYS A 600 12.97 -19.85 25.41
C LYS A 600 14.35 -20.48 25.18
N PRO A 601 14.43 -21.81 25.07
CA PRO A 601 15.68 -22.46 24.66
C PRO A 601 15.98 -22.11 23.21
N VAL A 602 17.27 -21.86 22.92
CA VAL A 602 17.76 -21.63 21.55
C VAL A 602 17.87 -22.98 20.84
N LYS A 603 17.19 -23.11 19.70
CA LYS A 603 17.16 -24.34 18.89
C LYS A 603 18.17 -24.29 17.75
N ASP A 604 18.32 -23.14 17.09
CA ASP A 604 19.27 -22.97 15.99
C ASP A 604 20.61 -22.41 16.52
N LYS A 605 21.70 -23.09 16.19
CA LYS A 605 23.06 -22.68 16.57
C LYS A 605 23.52 -21.42 15.87
N LYS A 606 22.85 -21.01 14.78
CA LYS A 606 23.15 -19.78 14.05
C LYS A 606 22.52 -18.56 14.71
N THR A 607 21.47 -18.72 15.51
CA THR A 607 20.77 -17.63 16.20
C THR A 607 21.74 -16.74 16.97
N ASN A 608 21.58 -15.43 16.83
CA ASN A 608 22.37 -14.45 17.59
C ASN A 608 21.53 -13.33 18.22
N GLU A 609 20.23 -13.24 17.89
CA GLU A 609 19.29 -12.27 18.46
C GLU A 609 17.91 -12.92 18.70
N TRP A 610 17.11 -12.29 19.55
CA TRP A 610 15.68 -12.53 19.67
C TRP A 610 14.93 -11.43 18.93
N GLU A 611 14.01 -11.80 18.04
CA GLU A 611 13.15 -10.85 17.33
C GLU A 611 11.74 -10.94 17.87
N ALA A 612 11.16 -9.79 18.21
CA ALA A 612 9.78 -9.64 18.62
C ALA A 612 8.88 -9.67 17.39
N GLU A 613 7.88 -10.55 17.41
CA GLU A 613 6.89 -10.67 16.34
C GLU A 613 5.46 -10.55 16.86
N TYR A 614 4.56 -10.09 16.01
CA TYR A 614 3.14 -10.02 16.32
C TYR A 614 2.50 -11.40 16.19
N ARG A 615 1.59 -11.72 17.11
CA ARG A 615 0.75 -12.93 17.06
C ARG A 615 -0.66 -12.66 17.61
N ARG A 616 -1.54 -13.65 17.49
CA ARG A 616 -2.93 -13.50 17.96
C ARG A 616 -3.05 -13.68 19.48
N GLU A 617 -2.32 -14.63 20.04
CA GLU A 617 -2.43 -15.03 21.44
C GLU A 617 -1.77 -14.01 22.36
N THR A 618 -2.48 -13.49 23.35
CA THR A 618 -1.93 -12.59 24.37
C THR A 618 -1.36 -13.36 25.56
N VAL A 619 -0.39 -12.76 26.24
CA VAL A 619 0.17 -13.24 27.50
C VAL A 619 -0.49 -12.54 28.69
N SER A 620 -0.90 -11.28 28.55
CA SER A 620 -1.59 -10.60 29.64
C SER A 620 -3.01 -11.15 29.82
N ASP A 621 -3.39 -11.37 31.08
CA ASP A 621 -4.71 -11.87 31.51
C ASP A 621 -5.83 -10.82 31.28
N GLU A 622 -6.91 -10.89 32.06
CA GLU A 622 -8.13 -10.04 32.01
C GLU A 622 -7.88 -8.51 31.91
N THR A 623 -6.67 -8.02 32.23
CA THR A 623 -6.33 -6.59 32.26
C THR A 623 -6.46 -5.88 30.92
N THR A 624 -6.11 -6.54 29.80
CA THR A 624 -6.19 -5.91 28.47
C THR A 624 -7.39 -6.40 27.65
N LYS A 625 -8.11 -7.42 28.14
CA LYS A 625 -9.20 -8.09 27.39
C LYS A 625 -10.30 -7.12 26.93
N ALA A 626 -10.75 -6.23 27.82
CA ALA A 626 -11.76 -5.22 27.47
C ALA A 626 -11.28 -4.25 26.38
N TYR A 627 -10.00 -3.86 26.42
CA TYR A 627 -9.39 -3.02 25.39
C TYR A 627 -9.26 -3.76 24.06
N GLN A 628 -8.92 -5.05 24.08
CA GLN A 628 -8.85 -5.90 22.89
C GLN A 628 -10.22 -6.04 22.21
N GLU A 629 -11.26 -6.36 22.98
CA GLU A 629 -12.63 -6.49 22.48
C GLU A 629 -13.12 -5.17 21.88
N ARG A 630 -12.87 -4.06 22.57
CA ARG A 630 -13.24 -2.72 22.09
C ARG A 630 -12.49 -2.34 20.82
N ALA A 631 -11.16 -2.48 20.79
CA ALA A 631 -10.37 -2.18 19.59
C ALA A 631 -10.80 -3.06 18.40
N THR A 632 -11.08 -4.33 18.66
CA THR A 632 -11.59 -5.27 17.64
C THR A 632 -12.93 -4.78 17.06
N GLN A 633 -13.85 -4.36 17.92
CA GLN A 633 -15.14 -3.83 17.47
C GLN A 633 -14.95 -2.54 16.67
N MET A 634 -14.13 -1.61 17.15
CA MET A 634 -13.85 -0.36 16.43
C MET A 634 -13.25 -0.60 15.04
N PHE A 635 -12.33 -1.56 14.89
CA PHE A 635 -11.85 -1.91 13.55
C PHE A 635 -12.93 -2.52 12.66
N LYS A 636 -13.83 -3.35 13.21
CA LYS A 636 -14.98 -3.87 12.45
C LYS A 636 -15.92 -2.74 12.04
N ASP A 637 -16.12 -1.75 12.90
CA ASP A 637 -16.95 -0.58 12.61
C ASP A 637 -16.32 0.26 11.49
N VAL A 638 -15.00 0.50 11.51
CA VAL A 638 -14.27 1.15 10.40
C VAL A 638 -14.47 0.40 9.07
N ILE A 639 -14.38 -0.93 9.10
CA ILE A 639 -14.58 -1.75 7.91
C ILE A 639 -16.01 -1.63 7.37
N ALA A 640 -17.00 -1.63 8.28
CA ALA A 640 -18.41 -1.55 7.92
C ALA A 640 -18.82 -0.15 7.43
N MET A 641 -18.27 0.91 8.03
CA MET A 641 -18.62 2.30 7.71
C MET A 641 -17.87 2.83 6.47
N HIS A 642 -16.70 2.28 6.15
CA HIS A 642 -15.86 2.77 5.05
C HIS A 642 -15.44 1.63 4.10
N PRO A 643 -16.39 0.81 3.59
CA PRO A 643 -16.07 -0.34 2.76
C PRO A 643 -15.37 0.09 1.46
N GLY A 644 -14.49 -0.77 0.94
CA GLY A 644 -13.80 -0.50 -0.32
C GLY A 644 -12.73 0.61 -0.26
N THR A 645 -12.36 1.09 0.93
CA THR A 645 -11.37 2.16 1.13
C THR A 645 -10.04 1.65 1.71
N PRO A 646 -8.94 2.42 1.62
CA PRO A 646 -7.68 2.11 2.30
C PRO A 646 -7.83 2.08 3.83
N TYR A 647 -8.78 2.83 4.40
CA TYR A 647 -9.09 2.82 5.83
C TYR A 647 -9.59 1.44 6.28
N ALA A 648 -10.59 0.89 5.58
CA ALA A 648 -11.08 -0.47 5.85
C ALA A 648 -10.01 -1.53 5.61
N ALA A 649 -9.22 -1.39 4.53
CA ALA A 649 -8.11 -2.29 4.26
C ALA A 649 -7.07 -2.29 5.40
N ARG A 650 -6.75 -1.10 5.94
CA ARG A 650 -5.82 -0.96 7.06
C ARG A 650 -6.40 -1.56 8.34
N ALA A 651 -7.67 -1.31 8.65
CA ALA A 651 -8.35 -1.92 9.79
C ALA A 651 -8.35 -3.47 9.70
N GLN A 652 -8.60 -4.04 8.51
CA GLN A 652 -8.48 -5.48 8.28
C GLN A 652 -7.05 -5.99 8.53
N TRP A 653 -6.05 -5.23 8.06
CA TRP A 653 -4.65 -5.57 8.28
C TRP A 653 -4.28 -5.58 9.76
N GLU A 654 -4.75 -4.59 10.54
CA GLU A 654 -4.54 -4.55 11.99
C GLU A 654 -5.18 -5.75 12.70
N LEU A 655 -6.41 -6.11 12.33
CA LEU A 655 -7.11 -7.28 12.88
C LEU A 655 -6.37 -8.60 12.59
N ARG A 656 -5.82 -8.76 11.38
CA ARG A 656 -5.13 -10.01 10.99
C ARG A 656 -3.91 -10.31 11.85
N ARG A 657 -3.17 -9.28 12.26
CA ARG A 657 -1.92 -9.39 13.02
C ARG A 657 -2.15 -9.75 14.50
N GLY A 658 -3.32 -9.40 15.04
CA GLY A 658 -3.64 -9.63 16.44
C GLY A 658 -3.05 -8.57 17.39
N PHE A 659 -3.11 -8.89 18.68
CA PHE A 659 -2.69 -8.00 19.77
C PHE A 659 -1.47 -8.53 20.54
N GLY A 660 -1.21 -9.84 20.46
CA GLY A 660 -0.14 -10.50 21.19
C GLY A 660 1.22 -10.28 20.55
N ILE A 661 2.26 -10.46 21.37
CA ILE A 661 3.65 -10.42 20.97
C ILE A 661 4.35 -11.70 21.41
N ASP A 662 5.35 -12.12 20.65
CA ASP A 662 6.25 -13.19 21.04
C ASP A 662 7.69 -12.93 20.61
N PHE A 663 8.63 -13.66 21.20
CA PHE A 663 10.02 -13.70 20.74
C PHE A 663 10.29 -14.96 19.93
N ARG A 664 10.86 -14.79 18.75
CA ARG A 664 11.43 -15.85 17.91
C ARG A 664 12.93 -15.72 17.78
N GLU A 665 13.57 -16.83 17.45
CA GLU A 665 15.00 -16.86 17.13
C GLU A 665 15.26 -16.11 15.83
N TRP A 666 16.26 -15.22 15.84
CA TRP A 666 16.68 -14.46 14.67
C TRP A 666 18.20 -14.57 14.44
N TYR A 667 18.58 -14.61 13.17
CA TYR A 667 19.96 -14.52 12.74
C TYR A 667 20.18 -13.22 11.95
N GLU A 668 20.95 -12.32 12.54
CA GLU A 668 21.47 -11.14 11.85
C GLU A 668 22.91 -11.42 11.39
N ASP A 669 23.16 -11.39 10.08
CA ASP A 669 24.52 -11.62 9.56
C ASP A 669 25.48 -10.54 10.09
N PRO A 670 26.55 -10.89 10.84
CA PRO A 670 27.46 -9.89 11.43
C PRO A 670 28.15 -9.00 10.40
N ARG A 671 28.27 -9.46 9.15
CA ARG A 671 28.83 -8.67 8.05
C ARG A 671 27.89 -7.56 7.60
N ARG A 672 26.59 -7.66 7.90
CA ARG A 672 25.58 -6.68 7.50
C ARG A 672 25.89 -5.27 8.02
N ALA A 673 26.40 -5.16 9.25
CA ALA A 673 26.82 -3.88 9.82
C ALA A 673 27.96 -3.23 9.01
N ALA A 674 28.98 -4.01 8.65
CA ALA A 674 30.14 -3.53 7.88
C ALA A 674 29.82 -3.23 6.40
N LEU A 675 28.74 -3.81 5.88
CA LEU A 675 28.28 -3.59 4.50
C LEU A 675 27.26 -2.46 4.38
N LYS A 676 26.75 -1.93 5.50
CA LYS A 676 25.70 -0.90 5.49
C LYS A 676 26.11 0.34 4.71
N ASP A 677 27.37 0.75 4.80
CA ASP A 677 27.91 1.91 4.08
C ASP A 677 28.16 1.63 2.58
N LYS A 678 28.09 0.37 2.16
CA LYS A 678 28.20 -0.06 0.76
C LYS A 678 26.85 -0.24 0.08
N VAL A 679 25.75 -0.17 0.83
CA VAL A 679 24.42 -0.17 0.25
C VAL A 679 24.27 1.15 -0.49
N PRO A 680 23.94 1.15 -1.79
CA PRO A 680 23.56 2.36 -2.50
C PRO A 680 22.44 3.06 -1.72
N LYS A 681 22.29 4.36 -1.92
CA LYS A 681 21.04 5.01 -1.56
C LYS A 681 20.17 4.94 -2.81
N LEU A 682 18.91 4.52 -2.63
CA LEU A 682 17.87 4.70 -3.65
C LEU A 682 17.34 6.11 -3.54
#